data_AF-A0A365ZTS2-F1
#
_entry.id   AF-A0A365ZTS2-F1
#
_cell.length_a   1.000
_cell.length_b   1.000
_cell.length_c   1.000
_cell.angle_alpha   90.00
_cell.angle_beta   90.00
_cell.angle_gamma   90.00
#
_symmetry.space_group_name_H-M   'P 1'
#
loop_
_entity.id
_entity.type
_entity.pdbx_description
1 polymer ?
#
loop_
_entity_poly.entity_id
_entity_poly.type
_entity_poly.pdbx_seq_one_letter_code
_entity_poly.pdbx_strand_id
1 'polypeptide(L)'
;MLPVAGALVPEAAGTVAVALAGRGQAVPLPPETADAAWWNLLLLACVGTALWLGASAARWCACGPRSFQAAWLARVATVVTVAAGALANLLLLLVTSWPGTAAWALDGAAAATVLEFSALLPAAAIGLAGVGALLWRCVAHSPRSLAERTAQRPRTCPPRPLEADDPAAPRDGEPGATRWRDAYTVPGVDPAEISRKWAEGTDTSGVCLSGGGIRAASVAMGALQSLRTELLEADHLVSVSGGGYTAGALQQALTDAGAPPPGEPVRDPATVFTEGSAELHHVRRHSSYLADTPARMLAALGRIARGLLLSLTVLFGPAVVLGVLIGLFYHAVPLTELTLDPLRYPVPRTGSLVALGVLSAGTFLLALFTRGAADRRARSARVVPPLVAITVVLAALTLVVPLLVWTAEWLLTHAGRVAGIGGPLGTVLLTYLAAVASMFWRHRAFLGRQARGLFRRGTGGIPAALPGGVLQRLLVIVTTGVLAVVWLLLFAGSATTLGAEAALWSAALVAAVVLVLGGVFDVTSLSLHPFYRQRLASAFAVRRVRRDADGQVVAVPYDPAERTSLSRYGARPRGFPEVVFAASANLTGENRTPPGLDAVSYTMSAEWTGGPDVGWVRTGDLEAAVTPRFRRDLTVQGAVAVSGAAFASAMGRSSRWFQVLLAVSGARLGAWLPNPKFVRHAHEAAEEGNWAHPWLPRARRLPYLLREVFGVHPHRDPLLHVTDGGHYDNLGLVELFRRRCTLIYCVDASNDAPPTAGTLAQALTLARHELGVRVELDDPWPAEPGQVDHVPGAEQLTLAGRLTASPLITGTIHYPPESGLAAEVTGRLVVARAVLFPELPYQLLSYAAHHPEFPNDSTGDQWFDDAKFSAYAELGRRIGAKAREAARPLVEPSPEPALATP
;
A
#
# COMPACT_ATOMS: atom_id res chain seq x y z
N MET A 1 13.70 36.22 10.62
CA MET A 1 12.68 37.02 9.90
C MET A 1 11.25 36.63 10.32
N LEU A 2 10.96 36.61 11.61
CA LEU A 2 9.65 36.25 12.19
C LEU A 2 8.83 37.38 12.84
N PRO A 3 9.03 38.70 12.58
CA PRO A 3 8.09 39.72 13.07
C PRO A 3 6.80 39.83 12.23
N VAL A 4 6.66 39.11 11.12
CA VAL A 4 5.54 39.30 10.18
C VAL A 4 4.25 38.58 10.61
N ALA A 5 4.32 37.51 11.42
CA ALA A 5 3.10 36.84 11.90
C ALA A 5 2.38 37.63 13.01
N GLY A 6 3.14 38.35 13.85
CA GLY A 6 2.57 39.31 14.81
C GLY A 6 2.09 40.62 14.17
N ALA A 7 2.55 40.93 12.95
CA ALA A 7 2.15 42.13 12.20
C ALA A 7 0.97 41.91 11.24
N LEU A 8 0.57 40.66 10.97
CA LEU A 8 -0.61 40.32 10.16
C LEU A 8 -1.88 40.11 11.00
N VAL A 9 -1.75 40.13 12.32
CA VAL A 9 -2.85 40.52 13.21
C VAL A 9 -2.56 41.98 13.56
N PRO A 10 -3.04 42.96 12.77
CA PRO A 10 -3.01 44.35 13.22
C PRO A 10 -3.78 44.43 14.55
N GLU A 11 -3.78 45.57 15.22
CA GLU A 11 -4.67 45.89 16.34
C GLU A 11 -6.17 45.85 15.93
N ALA A 12 -6.63 44.74 15.35
CA ALA A 12 -8.01 44.33 15.08
C ALA A 12 -8.78 43.98 16.36
N ALA A 13 -8.19 44.28 17.53
CA ALA A 13 -8.79 44.12 18.84
C ALA A 13 -10.03 45.01 19.04
N GLY A 14 -10.29 45.97 18.13
CA GLY A 14 -11.53 46.74 18.09
C GLY A 14 -12.68 46.02 17.35
N THR A 15 -12.63 45.95 16.03
CA THR A 15 -13.80 45.60 15.19
C THR A 15 -14.22 44.13 15.23
N VAL A 16 -13.27 43.18 15.26
CA VAL A 16 -13.58 41.75 15.35
C VAL A 16 -14.17 41.42 16.71
N ALA A 17 -13.59 41.98 17.79
CA ALA A 17 -14.12 41.83 19.14
C ALA A 17 -15.53 42.45 19.27
N VAL A 18 -15.71 43.66 18.73
CA VAL A 18 -17.00 44.37 18.66
C VAL A 18 -18.04 43.55 17.89
N ALA A 19 -17.68 42.96 16.74
CA ALA A 19 -18.59 42.12 15.97
C ALA A 19 -18.94 40.83 16.72
N LEU A 20 -17.94 40.13 17.29
CA LEU A 20 -18.14 38.85 17.98
C LEU A 20 -18.84 38.98 19.34
N ALA A 21 -18.87 40.17 19.94
CA ALA A 21 -19.68 40.48 21.12
C ALA A 21 -21.18 40.45 20.81
N GLY A 22 -21.57 40.64 19.53
CA GLY A 22 -22.95 40.60 19.08
C GLY A 22 -23.85 41.53 19.90
N ARG A 23 -25.06 41.07 20.24
CA ARG A 23 -25.99 41.80 21.13
C ARG A 23 -25.47 42.13 22.54
N GLY A 24 -24.34 41.57 22.95
CA GLY A 24 -23.68 41.89 24.23
C GLY A 24 -22.83 43.17 24.18
N GLN A 25 -22.65 43.76 22.99
CA GLN A 25 -21.86 44.98 22.81
C GLN A 25 -22.64 46.23 23.26
N ALA A 26 -21.98 47.14 23.97
CA ALA A 26 -22.56 48.42 24.34
C ALA A 26 -22.76 49.33 23.12
N VAL A 27 -23.91 50.00 23.06
CA VAL A 27 -24.26 51.00 22.03
C VAL A 27 -24.38 52.37 22.72
N PRO A 28 -23.77 53.45 22.19
CA PRO A 28 -23.06 53.55 20.90
C PRO A 28 -21.74 52.75 20.87
N LEU A 29 -21.41 52.24 19.68
CA LEU A 29 -20.15 51.53 19.44
C LEU A 29 -18.95 52.48 19.67
N PRO A 30 -17.75 51.94 19.97
CA PRO A 30 -16.55 52.77 20.11
C PRO A 30 -16.36 53.69 18.89
N PRO A 31 -15.96 54.96 19.07
CA PRO A 31 -15.92 55.95 17.99
C PRO A 31 -14.98 55.55 16.84
N GLU A 32 -13.93 54.78 17.14
CA GLU A 32 -12.96 54.27 16.16
C GLU A 32 -13.51 53.11 15.30
N THR A 33 -14.68 52.55 15.63
CA THR A 33 -15.25 51.38 14.95
C THR A 33 -15.54 51.65 13.47
N ALA A 34 -16.04 52.85 13.14
CA ALA A 34 -16.40 53.20 11.77
C ALA A 34 -15.17 53.30 10.87
N ASP A 35 -14.12 53.99 11.34
CA ASP A 35 -12.85 54.13 10.62
C ASP A 35 -12.17 52.76 10.45
N ALA A 36 -12.16 51.95 11.52
CA ALA A 36 -11.61 50.61 11.48
C ALA A 36 -12.40 49.69 10.52
N ALA A 37 -13.72 49.81 10.44
CA ALA A 37 -14.54 49.03 9.50
C ALA A 37 -14.24 49.41 8.02
N TRP A 38 -14.02 50.69 7.72
CA TRP A 38 -13.60 51.12 6.38
C TRP A 38 -12.22 50.59 6.00
N TRP A 39 -11.24 50.69 6.89
CA TRP A 39 -9.92 50.11 6.67
C TRP A 39 -9.97 48.59 6.53
N ASN A 40 -10.85 47.92 7.28
CA ASN A 40 -11.02 46.47 7.19
C ASN A 40 -11.65 46.04 5.85
N LEU A 41 -12.54 46.84 5.24
CA LEU A 41 -13.03 46.58 3.87
C LEU A 41 -11.89 46.62 2.83
N LEU A 42 -10.96 47.58 2.96
CA LEU A 42 -9.78 47.65 2.10
C LEU A 42 -8.86 46.44 2.33
N LEU A 43 -8.58 46.10 3.60
CA LEU A 43 -7.80 44.92 3.96
C LEU A 43 -8.42 43.64 3.40
N LEU A 44 -9.74 43.48 3.50
CA LEU A 44 -10.48 42.35 2.98
C LEU A 44 -10.38 42.23 1.46
N ALA A 45 -10.36 43.34 0.73
CA ALA A 45 -10.10 43.32 -0.71
C ALA A 45 -8.69 42.80 -1.03
N CYS A 46 -7.67 43.21 -0.27
CA CYS A 46 -6.29 42.71 -0.42
C CYS A 46 -6.17 41.22 -0.08
N VAL A 47 -6.76 40.80 1.06
CA VAL A 47 -6.78 39.39 1.49
C VAL A 47 -7.55 38.53 0.48
N GLY A 48 -8.72 38.98 0.04
CA GLY A 48 -9.53 38.29 -0.97
C GLY A 48 -8.78 38.10 -2.28
N THR A 49 -8.04 39.13 -2.72
CA THR A 49 -7.16 39.04 -3.91
C THR A 49 -6.05 38.02 -3.69
N ALA A 50 -5.36 38.05 -2.55
CA ALA A 50 -4.30 37.10 -2.22
C ALA A 50 -4.81 35.65 -2.18
N LEU A 51 -5.96 35.41 -1.54
CA LEU A 51 -6.61 34.10 -1.47
C LEU A 51 -7.03 33.61 -2.87
N TRP A 52 -7.58 34.50 -3.70
CA TRP A 52 -7.97 34.15 -5.07
C TRP A 52 -6.78 33.77 -5.94
N LEU A 53 -5.68 34.52 -5.82
CA LEU A 53 -4.41 34.18 -6.48
C LEU A 53 -3.86 32.85 -5.99
N GLY A 54 -3.89 32.60 -4.67
CA GLY A 54 -3.49 31.32 -4.09
C GLY A 54 -4.33 30.15 -4.57
N ALA A 55 -5.66 30.30 -4.60
CA ALA A 55 -6.58 29.30 -5.13
C ALA A 55 -6.39 29.07 -6.64
N SER A 56 -6.00 30.11 -7.38
CA SER A 56 -5.64 30.00 -8.79
C SER A 56 -4.30 29.29 -9.00
N ALA A 57 -3.31 29.54 -8.15
CA ALA A 57 -2.05 28.77 -8.11
C ALA A 57 -2.31 27.29 -7.81
N ALA A 58 -3.17 27.00 -6.82
CA ALA A 58 -3.60 25.63 -6.50
C ALA A 58 -4.27 24.95 -7.69
N ARG A 59 -5.14 25.67 -8.43
CA ARG A 59 -5.79 25.15 -9.64
C ARG A 59 -4.81 24.91 -10.77
N TRP A 60 -3.84 25.80 -10.98
CA TRP A 60 -2.82 25.64 -12.00
C TRP A 60 -1.93 24.42 -11.70
N CYS A 61 -1.61 24.21 -10.42
CA CYS A 61 -0.83 23.06 -9.97
C CYS A 61 -1.67 21.79 -9.73
N ALA A 62 -2.98 21.81 -9.96
CA ALA A 62 -3.84 20.67 -9.73
C ALA A 62 -3.58 19.55 -10.75
N CYS A 63 -3.44 18.32 -10.24
CA CYS A 63 -3.22 17.13 -11.06
C CYS A 63 -4.15 16.03 -10.57
N GLY A 64 -5.23 15.83 -11.32
CA GLY A 64 -6.30 14.86 -11.03
C GLY A 64 -7.50 15.44 -10.27
N PRO A 65 -8.63 14.71 -10.24
CA PRO A 65 -9.94 15.25 -9.87
C PRO A 65 -10.01 15.84 -8.47
N ARG A 66 -9.40 15.19 -7.47
CA ARG A 66 -9.44 15.63 -6.06
C ARG A 66 -8.72 16.98 -5.84
N SER A 67 -7.59 17.18 -6.50
CA SER A 67 -6.84 18.44 -6.38
C SER A 67 -7.56 19.60 -7.08
N PHE A 68 -8.26 19.33 -8.20
CA PHE A 68 -9.14 20.31 -8.84
C PHE A 68 -10.33 20.65 -7.95
N GLN A 69 -10.95 19.66 -7.29
CA GLN A 69 -12.01 19.88 -6.31
C GLN A 69 -11.54 20.71 -5.11
N ALA A 70 -10.34 20.45 -4.58
CA ALA A 70 -9.76 21.25 -3.50
C ALA A 70 -9.49 22.70 -3.93
N ALA A 71 -8.86 22.92 -5.09
CA ALA A 71 -8.65 24.26 -5.62
C ALA A 71 -9.97 25.01 -5.89
N TRP A 72 -11.01 24.27 -6.31
CA TRP A 72 -12.34 24.82 -6.48
C TRP A 72 -13.01 25.18 -5.15
N LEU A 73 -12.89 24.33 -4.12
CA LEU A 73 -13.30 24.65 -2.75
C LEU A 73 -12.63 25.93 -2.27
N ALA A 74 -11.33 26.09 -2.48
CA ALA A 74 -10.61 27.30 -2.08
C ALA A 74 -11.16 28.58 -2.74
N ARG A 75 -11.55 28.52 -4.02
CA ARG A 75 -12.18 29.66 -4.71
C ARG A 75 -13.54 30.01 -4.13
N VAL A 76 -14.40 29.02 -3.91
CA VAL A 76 -15.71 29.24 -3.30
C VAL A 76 -15.57 29.78 -1.88
N ALA A 77 -14.67 29.18 -1.09
CA ALA A 77 -14.36 29.62 0.26
C ALA A 77 -13.83 31.06 0.28
N THR A 78 -12.97 31.46 -0.66
CA THR A 78 -12.52 32.85 -0.83
C THR A 78 -13.69 33.81 -1.05
N VAL A 79 -14.64 33.46 -1.92
CA VAL A 79 -15.83 34.28 -2.18
C VAL A 79 -16.69 34.39 -0.92
N VAL A 80 -16.89 33.29 -0.19
CA VAL A 80 -17.64 33.29 1.07
C VAL A 80 -16.94 34.15 2.12
N THR A 81 -15.62 34.06 2.27
CA THR A 81 -14.83 34.91 3.18
C THR A 81 -15.03 36.39 2.87
N VAL A 82 -14.85 36.80 1.61
CA VAL A 82 -14.99 38.21 1.21
C VAL A 82 -16.42 38.71 1.38
N ALA A 83 -17.42 37.91 0.99
CA ALA A 83 -18.83 38.30 1.12
C ALA A 83 -19.26 38.42 2.60
N ALA A 84 -18.85 37.47 3.44
CA ALA A 84 -19.16 37.47 4.85
C ALA A 84 -18.44 38.60 5.61
N GLY A 85 -17.16 38.83 5.33
CA GLY A 85 -16.43 39.95 5.93
C GLY A 85 -16.97 41.31 5.49
N ALA A 86 -17.36 41.46 4.22
CA ALA A 86 -17.99 42.70 3.75
C ALA A 86 -19.32 42.94 4.45
N LEU A 87 -20.16 41.90 4.58
CA LEU A 87 -21.41 41.97 5.32
C LEU A 87 -21.20 42.34 6.79
N ALA A 88 -20.21 41.76 7.47
CA ALA A 88 -19.89 42.08 8.85
C ALA A 88 -19.54 43.56 9.03
N ASN A 89 -18.64 44.10 8.21
CA ASN A 89 -18.23 45.50 8.29
C ASN A 89 -19.35 46.47 7.90
N LEU A 90 -20.17 46.14 6.90
CA LEU A 90 -21.33 46.96 6.51
C LEU A 90 -22.38 47.01 7.62
N LEU A 91 -22.63 45.90 8.33
CA LEU A 91 -23.53 45.88 9.47
C LEU A 91 -22.99 46.70 10.65
N LEU A 92 -21.66 46.68 10.91
CA LEU A 92 -21.05 47.56 11.90
C LEU A 92 -21.19 49.03 11.52
N LEU A 93 -20.92 49.40 10.26
CA LEU A 93 -21.10 50.76 9.75
C LEU A 93 -22.56 51.22 9.86
N LEU A 94 -23.52 50.33 9.59
CA LEU A 94 -24.95 50.61 9.78
C LEU A 94 -25.28 50.93 11.24
N VAL A 95 -24.76 50.14 12.20
CA VAL A 95 -24.97 50.37 13.64
C VAL A 95 -24.32 51.66 14.12
N THR A 96 -23.12 51.99 13.63
CA THR A 96 -22.48 53.28 13.96
C THR A 96 -23.25 54.48 13.41
N SER A 97 -23.80 54.37 12.19
CA SER A 97 -24.52 55.46 11.52
C SER A 97 -25.94 55.66 12.06
N TRP A 98 -26.55 54.59 12.57
CA TRP A 98 -27.91 54.59 13.10
C TRP A 98 -27.95 53.85 14.44
N PRO A 99 -27.62 54.51 15.57
CA PRO A 99 -27.55 53.86 16.89
C PRO A 99 -28.86 53.24 17.37
N GLY A 100 -30.00 53.60 16.76
CA GLY A 100 -31.31 52.98 16.99
C GLY A 100 -31.55 51.68 16.22
N THR A 101 -30.56 51.17 15.47
CA THR A 101 -30.65 49.88 14.78
C THR A 101 -30.56 48.72 15.76
N ALA A 102 -31.38 47.69 15.52
CA ALA A 102 -31.70 46.66 16.49
C ALA A 102 -30.60 45.58 16.63
N ALA A 103 -30.63 44.89 17.79
CA ALA A 103 -29.72 43.81 18.20
C ALA A 103 -29.46 42.74 17.13
N TRP A 104 -30.38 42.56 16.18
CA TRP A 104 -30.22 41.66 15.03
C TRP A 104 -29.04 42.04 14.12
N ALA A 105 -28.69 43.33 14.00
CA ALA A 105 -27.59 43.78 13.14
C ALA A 105 -26.22 43.41 13.75
N LEU A 106 -26.10 43.52 15.08
CA LEU A 106 -24.91 43.08 15.82
C LEU A 106 -24.78 41.54 15.82
N ASP A 107 -25.87 40.81 16.04
CA ASP A 107 -25.86 39.34 15.92
C ASP A 107 -25.59 38.88 14.48
N GLY A 108 -26.06 39.64 13.49
CA GLY A 108 -25.75 39.45 12.07
C GLY A 108 -24.27 39.71 11.75
N ALA A 109 -23.68 40.76 12.32
CA ALA A 109 -22.25 41.06 12.19
C ALA A 109 -21.40 39.96 12.86
N ALA A 110 -21.82 39.45 14.02
CA ALA A 110 -21.21 38.30 14.68
C ALA A 110 -21.27 37.06 13.78
N ALA A 111 -22.44 36.71 13.26
CA ALA A 111 -22.63 35.55 12.38
C ALA A 111 -21.79 35.65 11.09
N ALA A 112 -21.75 36.82 10.47
CA ALA A 112 -20.96 37.08 9.28
C ALA A 112 -19.45 36.96 9.56
N THR A 113 -18.96 37.48 10.69
CA THR A 113 -17.55 37.34 11.13
C THR A 113 -17.19 35.88 11.36
N VAL A 114 -18.06 35.10 12.01
CA VAL A 114 -17.87 33.66 12.22
C VAL A 114 -17.75 32.90 10.90
N LEU A 115 -18.62 33.21 9.94
CA LEU A 115 -18.61 32.60 8.62
C LEU A 115 -17.34 32.98 7.83
N GLU A 116 -16.91 34.24 7.90
CA GLU A 116 -15.68 34.75 7.28
C GLU A 116 -14.48 33.91 7.67
N PHE A 117 -14.22 33.78 8.98
CA PHE A 117 -13.06 33.06 9.50
C PHE A 117 -13.16 31.55 9.27
N SER A 118 -14.36 30.97 9.32
CA SER A 118 -14.58 29.54 9.04
C SER A 118 -14.29 29.19 7.58
N ALA A 119 -14.66 30.07 6.64
CA ALA A 119 -14.34 29.91 5.23
C ALA A 119 -12.87 30.27 4.92
N LEU A 120 -12.27 31.19 5.68
CA LEU A 120 -10.89 31.60 5.51
C LEU A 120 -9.91 30.43 5.71
N LEU A 121 -10.15 29.55 6.69
CA LEU A 121 -9.27 28.43 7.01
C LEU A 121 -9.00 27.50 5.80
N PRO A 122 -10.01 26.89 5.15
CA PRO A 122 -9.76 26.06 3.97
C PRO A 122 -9.25 26.88 2.78
N ALA A 123 -9.68 28.14 2.60
CA ALA A 123 -9.18 29.00 1.53
C ALA A 123 -7.68 29.27 1.66
N ALA A 124 -7.23 29.67 2.85
CA ALA A 124 -5.83 29.97 3.15
C ALA A 124 -4.97 28.71 3.11
N ALA A 125 -5.42 27.60 3.71
CA ALA A 125 -4.66 26.35 3.74
C ALA A 125 -4.39 25.81 2.32
N ILE A 126 -5.42 25.75 1.47
CA ILE A 126 -5.30 25.27 0.09
C ILE A 126 -4.54 26.29 -0.77
N GLY A 127 -4.79 27.59 -0.58
CA GLY A 127 -4.10 28.66 -1.30
C GLY A 127 -2.60 28.66 -1.04
N LEU A 128 -2.18 28.59 0.24
CA LEU A 128 -0.78 28.52 0.63
C LEU A 128 -0.11 27.24 0.12
N ALA A 129 -0.78 26.09 0.18
CA ALA A 129 -0.28 24.85 -0.41
C ALA A 129 -0.11 24.97 -1.92
N GLY A 130 -1.05 25.63 -2.61
CA GLY A 130 -0.98 25.93 -4.03
C GLY A 130 0.20 26.83 -4.42
N VAL A 131 0.40 27.93 -3.67
CA VAL A 131 1.55 28.84 -3.85
C VAL A 131 2.87 28.11 -3.60
N GLY A 132 2.96 27.32 -2.53
CA GLY A 132 4.14 26.52 -2.23
C GLY A 132 4.46 25.50 -3.33
N ALA A 133 3.44 24.81 -3.86
CA ALA A 133 3.59 23.88 -4.98
C ALA A 133 4.05 24.60 -6.26
N LEU A 134 3.47 25.77 -6.55
CA LEU A 134 3.84 26.60 -7.69
C LEU A 134 5.30 27.03 -7.61
N LEU A 135 5.71 27.64 -6.50
CA LEU A 135 7.08 28.10 -6.27
C LEU A 135 8.08 26.94 -6.34
N TRP A 136 7.75 25.80 -5.73
CA TRP A 136 8.57 24.60 -5.83
C TRP A 136 8.72 24.12 -7.28
N ARG A 137 7.62 24.08 -8.06
CA ARG A 137 7.66 23.64 -9.46
C ARG A 137 8.43 24.61 -10.34
N CYS A 138 8.31 25.92 -10.15
CA CYS A 138 9.13 26.91 -10.85
C CYS A 138 10.63 26.67 -10.66
N VAL A 139 11.06 26.27 -9.45
CA VAL A 139 12.46 25.98 -9.15
C VAL A 139 12.87 24.58 -9.63
N ALA A 140 12.01 23.58 -9.41
CA ALA A 140 12.34 22.16 -9.66
C ALA A 140 12.21 21.75 -11.13
N HIS A 141 11.41 22.47 -11.92
CA HIS A 141 11.09 22.23 -13.33
C HIS A 141 11.56 23.39 -14.21
N SER A 142 12.81 23.85 -14.01
CA SER A 142 13.43 24.81 -14.92
C SER A 142 13.45 24.24 -16.36
N PRO A 143 13.41 25.08 -17.41
CA PRO A 143 13.43 24.63 -18.80
C PRO A 143 14.59 23.67 -19.10
N ARG A 144 15.78 23.96 -18.53
CA ARG A 144 16.95 23.08 -18.62
C ARG A 144 16.69 21.70 -17.98
N SER A 145 16.10 21.66 -16.79
CA SER A 145 15.81 20.39 -16.11
C SER A 145 14.73 19.57 -16.84
N LEU A 146 13.76 20.23 -17.47
CA LEU A 146 12.74 19.57 -18.30
C LEU A 146 13.37 19.06 -19.60
N ALA A 147 14.27 19.82 -20.23
CA ALA A 147 15.03 19.38 -21.40
C ALA A 147 15.90 18.14 -21.09
N GLU A 148 16.60 18.14 -19.95
CA GLU A 148 17.40 16.99 -19.49
C GLU A 148 16.53 15.75 -19.24
N ARG A 149 15.31 15.92 -18.70
CA ARG A 149 14.37 14.83 -18.45
C ARG A 149 13.71 14.30 -19.72
N THR A 150 13.36 15.18 -20.65
CA THR A 150 12.74 14.81 -21.94
C THR A 150 13.74 14.17 -22.91
N ALA A 151 15.03 14.43 -22.75
CA ALA A 151 16.08 13.72 -23.49
C ALA A 151 16.05 12.20 -23.24
N GLN A 152 15.60 11.77 -22.07
CA GLN A 152 15.31 10.37 -21.78
C GLN A 152 13.87 10.08 -22.19
N ARG A 153 13.66 9.44 -23.34
CA ARG A 153 12.33 8.95 -23.76
C ARG A 153 12.15 7.51 -23.27
N PRO A 154 11.52 7.28 -22.09
CA PRO A 154 11.32 5.94 -21.59
C PRO A 154 10.43 5.17 -22.57
N ARG A 155 10.80 3.93 -22.86
CA ARG A 155 9.89 3.04 -23.58
C ARG A 155 8.76 2.64 -22.65
N THR A 156 7.55 2.96 -23.05
CA THR A 156 6.35 2.70 -22.26
C THR A 156 5.27 2.04 -23.11
N CYS A 157 4.50 1.14 -22.51
CA CYS A 157 3.26 0.65 -23.08
C CYS A 157 2.09 1.20 -22.24
N PRO A 158 1.15 1.96 -22.83
CA PRO A 158 -0.01 2.47 -22.12
C PRO A 158 -0.85 1.33 -21.52
N PRO A 159 -1.46 1.51 -20.33
CA PRO A 159 -2.65 0.72 -20.03
C PRO A 159 -3.75 1.13 -21.02
N ARG A 160 -4.59 0.18 -21.40
CA ARG A 160 -5.73 0.51 -22.26
C ARG A 160 -6.81 1.30 -21.49
N PRO A 161 -7.64 2.09 -22.19
CA PRO A 161 -8.56 3.01 -21.55
C PRO A 161 -9.72 2.26 -20.90
N LEU A 162 -9.87 2.40 -19.59
CA LEU A 162 -11.02 1.94 -18.81
C LEU A 162 -11.92 3.11 -18.40
N GLU A 163 -11.34 4.31 -18.21
CA GLU A 163 -12.04 5.54 -17.85
C GLU A 163 -12.03 6.54 -19.03
N ALA A 164 -13.02 7.44 -19.07
CA ALA A 164 -13.19 8.40 -20.17
C ALA A 164 -12.00 9.36 -20.37
N ASP A 165 -11.20 9.57 -19.33
CA ASP A 165 -10.01 10.40 -19.31
C ASP A 165 -8.71 9.60 -19.31
N ASP A 166 -8.80 8.28 -19.53
CA ASP A 166 -7.62 7.49 -19.85
C ASP A 166 -7.09 7.84 -21.25
N PRO A 167 -5.76 7.86 -21.43
CA PRO A 167 -5.15 8.17 -22.72
C PRO A 167 -5.57 7.13 -23.75
N ALA A 168 -5.88 7.61 -24.95
CA ALA A 168 -6.30 6.75 -26.05
C ALA A 168 -5.21 5.70 -26.35
N ALA A 169 -5.64 4.43 -26.47
CA ALA A 169 -4.83 3.37 -27.05
C ALA A 169 -5.10 3.28 -28.57
N PRO A 170 -4.20 2.69 -29.37
CA PRO A 170 -4.47 2.36 -30.76
C PRO A 170 -5.80 1.62 -30.90
N ARG A 171 -6.62 2.04 -31.87
CA ARG A 171 -7.93 1.42 -32.12
C ARG A 171 -7.74 0.14 -32.94
N ASP A 172 -7.92 -0.99 -32.29
CA ASP A 172 -8.15 -2.26 -33.00
C ASP A 172 -9.65 -2.35 -33.26
N GLY A 173 -10.07 -2.35 -34.53
CA GLY A 173 -11.44 -2.12 -35.02
C GLY A 173 -12.55 -3.12 -34.63
N GLU A 174 -12.36 -3.93 -33.58
CA GLU A 174 -13.24 -5.03 -33.20
C GLU A 174 -14.04 -4.73 -31.91
N PRO A 175 -15.37 -4.57 -31.97
CA PRO A 175 -16.24 -4.42 -30.79
C PRO A 175 -16.42 -5.78 -30.07
N GLY A 176 -15.54 -6.10 -29.11
CA GLY A 176 -15.57 -7.36 -28.33
C GLY A 176 -15.33 -7.14 -26.83
N ALA A 177 -15.00 -8.20 -26.06
CA ALA A 177 -14.72 -8.12 -24.62
C ALA A 177 -13.40 -7.36 -24.34
N THR A 178 -13.47 -6.02 -24.37
CA THR A 178 -12.30 -5.13 -24.29
C THR A 178 -11.41 -5.46 -23.09
N ARG A 179 -11.98 -5.68 -21.90
CA ARG A 179 -11.21 -6.02 -20.70
C ARG A 179 -10.28 -7.23 -20.88
N TRP A 180 -10.77 -8.32 -21.48
CA TRP A 180 -9.96 -9.52 -21.69
C TRP A 180 -8.84 -9.24 -22.68
N ARG A 181 -9.15 -8.57 -23.79
CA ARG A 181 -8.16 -8.16 -24.79
C ARG A 181 -7.07 -7.29 -24.17
N ASP A 182 -7.48 -6.35 -23.34
CA ASP A 182 -6.60 -5.40 -22.66
C ASP A 182 -5.68 -6.11 -21.67
N ALA A 183 -6.22 -7.11 -20.97
CA ALA A 183 -5.48 -7.93 -20.04
C ALA A 183 -4.31 -8.68 -20.72
N TYR A 184 -4.40 -9.00 -22.01
CA TYR A 184 -3.31 -9.65 -22.76
C TYR A 184 -2.25 -8.69 -23.33
N THR A 185 -2.31 -7.39 -22.99
CA THR A 185 -1.31 -6.38 -23.39
C THR A 185 -0.03 -6.53 -22.57
N VAL A 186 0.78 -7.53 -22.91
CA VAL A 186 2.10 -7.80 -22.31
C VAL A 186 3.19 -7.49 -23.34
N PRO A 187 4.10 -6.54 -23.06
CA PRO A 187 5.20 -6.23 -23.98
C PRO A 187 6.07 -7.46 -24.25
N GLY A 188 6.41 -7.69 -25.52
CA GLY A 188 7.29 -8.80 -25.94
C GLY A 188 6.60 -10.16 -26.10
N VAL A 189 5.26 -10.22 -26.02
CA VAL A 189 4.49 -11.45 -26.26
C VAL A 189 3.73 -11.33 -27.57
N ASP A 190 4.09 -12.16 -28.56
CA ASP A 190 3.41 -12.23 -29.86
C ASP A 190 2.50 -13.46 -29.95
N PRO A 191 1.16 -13.30 -30.02
CA PRO A 191 0.25 -14.43 -30.14
C PRO A 191 0.39 -15.22 -31.46
N ALA A 192 0.85 -14.59 -32.54
CA ALA A 192 1.04 -15.26 -33.82
C ALA A 192 2.23 -16.24 -33.76
N GLU A 193 3.32 -15.83 -33.11
CA GLU A 193 4.46 -16.71 -32.84
C GLU A 193 4.07 -17.90 -31.96
N ILE A 194 3.28 -17.67 -30.91
CA ILE A 194 2.82 -18.76 -30.02
C ILE A 194 1.93 -19.74 -30.78
N SER A 195 1.00 -19.23 -31.61
CA SER A 195 0.14 -20.08 -32.43
C SER A 195 0.94 -20.89 -33.46
N ARG A 196 2.00 -20.31 -34.02
CA ARG A 196 2.93 -21.02 -34.92
C ARG A 196 3.70 -22.11 -34.19
N LYS A 197 4.32 -21.80 -33.04
CA LYS A 197 5.04 -22.79 -32.21
C LYS A 197 4.14 -23.98 -31.88
N TRP A 198 2.91 -23.70 -31.46
CA TRP A 198 1.94 -24.74 -31.12
C TRP A 198 1.57 -25.61 -32.32
N ALA A 199 1.35 -25.03 -33.50
CA ALA A 199 1.08 -25.77 -34.73
C ALA A 199 2.29 -26.64 -35.17
N GLU A 200 3.50 -26.25 -34.82
CA GLU A 200 4.74 -27.02 -35.02
C GLU A 200 4.98 -28.07 -33.93
N GLY A 201 4.04 -28.26 -33.00
CA GLY A 201 4.14 -29.21 -31.89
C GLY A 201 5.09 -28.77 -30.77
N THR A 202 5.43 -27.48 -30.71
CA THR A 202 6.29 -26.89 -29.68
C THR A 202 5.48 -26.01 -28.73
N ASP A 203 5.57 -26.29 -27.44
CA ASP A 203 4.88 -25.48 -26.44
C ASP A 203 5.57 -24.15 -26.16
N THR A 204 4.76 -23.15 -25.79
CA THR A 204 5.25 -22.00 -25.02
C THR A 204 5.10 -22.34 -23.55
N SER A 205 6.20 -22.71 -22.91
CA SER A 205 6.18 -23.34 -21.59
C SER A 205 6.51 -22.36 -20.48
N GLY A 206 5.85 -22.53 -19.33
CA GLY A 206 6.02 -21.68 -18.16
C GLY A 206 6.02 -22.47 -16.86
N VAL A 207 6.83 -22.04 -15.91
CA VAL A 207 6.81 -22.55 -14.54
C VAL A 207 6.36 -21.43 -13.61
N CYS A 208 5.37 -21.69 -12.75
CA CYS A 208 5.00 -20.75 -11.70
C CYS A 208 5.26 -21.31 -10.30
N LEU A 209 5.82 -20.45 -9.44
CA LEU A 209 6.16 -20.75 -8.06
C LEU A 209 5.28 -19.95 -7.12
N SER A 210 4.46 -20.65 -6.36
CA SER A 210 3.51 -20.05 -5.43
C SER A 210 4.16 -19.32 -4.25
N GLY A 211 3.36 -18.48 -3.59
CA GLY A 211 3.72 -17.76 -2.38
C GLY A 211 3.56 -18.56 -1.08
N GLY A 212 4.20 -18.08 -0.01
CA GLY A 212 4.17 -18.76 1.29
C GLY A 212 5.41 -18.56 2.18
N GLY A 213 6.28 -17.61 1.84
CA GLY A 213 7.54 -17.37 2.55
C GLY A 213 8.57 -18.50 2.38
N ILE A 214 9.41 -18.72 3.40
CA ILE A 214 10.47 -19.73 3.32
C ILE A 214 9.96 -21.16 3.09
N ARG A 215 8.73 -21.48 3.51
CA ARG A 215 8.09 -22.77 3.20
C ARG A 215 8.01 -22.99 1.69
N ALA A 216 7.36 -22.05 0.99
CA ALA A 216 7.19 -22.12 -0.45
C ALA A 216 8.52 -22.05 -1.18
N ALA A 217 9.48 -21.26 -0.68
CA ALA A 217 10.85 -21.23 -1.21
C ALA A 217 11.50 -22.61 -1.17
N SER A 218 11.41 -23.32 -0.03
CA SER A 218 12.01 -24.63 0.17
C SER A 218 11.39 -25.68 -0.76
N VAL A 219 10.05 -25.71 -0.85
CA VAL A 219 9.33 -26.60 -1.78
C VAL A 219 9.70 -26.30 -3.24
N ALA A 220 9.67 -25.03 -3.64
CA ALA A 220 10.03 -24.60 -4.99
C ALA A 220 11.47 -24.99 -5.35
N MET A 221 12.41 -24.85 -4.41
CA MET A 221 13.81 -25.21 -4.63
C MET A 221 13.96 -26.71 -4.92
N GLY A 222 13.27 -27.55 -4.15
CA GLY A 222 13.23 -28.98 -4.42
C GLY A 222 12.53 -29.35 -5.74
N ALA A 223 11.37 -28.74 -6.01
CA ALA A 223 10.61 -29.02 -7.22
C ALA A 223 11.40 -28.69 -8.50
N LEU A 224 12.11 -27.56 -8.51
CA LEU A 224 12.98 -27.17 -9.63
C LEU A 224 14.27 -28.00 -9.76
N GLN A 225 14.67 -28.76 -8.74
CA GLN A 225 15.73 -29.75 -8.89
C GLN A 225 15.23 -30.94 -9.73
N SER A 226 14.00 -31.40 -9.48
CA SER A 226 13.40 -32.51 -10.24
C SER A 226 12.89 -32.10 -11.61
N LEU A 227 12.35 -30.88 -11.73
CA LEU A 227 11.87 -30.27 -12.98
C LEU A 227 12.98 -29.54 -13.74
N ARG A 228 14.26 -29.93 -13.55
CA ARG A 228 15.38 -29.16 -14.09
C ARG A 228 15.34 -29.07 -15.61
N THR A 229 15.03 -30.16 -16.30
CA THR A 229 14.96 -30.18 -17.76
C THR A 229 13.85 -29.23 -18.25
N GLU A 230 12.67 -29.36 -17.67
CA GLU A 230 11.48 -28.59 -18.00
C GLU A 230 11.68 -27.09 -17.70
N LEU A 231 12.41 -26.78 -16.62
CA LEU A 231 12.79 -25.40 -16.28
C LEU A 231 13.72 -24.79 -17.31
N LEU A 232 14.74 -25.53 -17.79
CA LEU A 232 15.72 -25.00 -18.74
C LEU A 232 15.12 -24.81 -20.15
N GLU A 233 14.09 -25.60 -20.48
CA GLU A 233 13.30 -25.48 -21.71
C GLU A 233 12.18 -24.43 -21.60
N ALA A 234 11.89 -23.93 -20.39
CA ALA A 234 10.84 -22.95 -20.18
C ALA A 234 11.15 -21.58 -20.81
N ASP A 235 10.09 -20.92 -21.31
CA ASP A 235 10.15 -19.53 -21.75
C ASP A 235 10.09 -18.58 -20.54
N HIS A 236 9.25 -18.90 -19.55
CA HIS A 236 8.96 -18.04 -18.41
C HIS A 236 9.02 -18.76 -17.05
N LEU A 237 9.61 -18.09 -16.06
CA LEU A 237 9.55 -18.46 -14.64
C LEU A 237 8.85 -17.34 -13.86
N VAL A 238 7.56 -17.52 -13.57
CA VAL A 238 6.80 -16.58 -12.76
C VAL A 238 6.90 -16.96 -11.29
N SER A 239 7.16 -16.00 -10.43
CA SER A 239 7.28 -16.26 -9.00
C SER A 239 6.46 -15.28 -8.16
N VAL A 240 5.83 -15.81 -7.12
CA VAL A 240 5.07 -15.03 -6.13
C VAL A 240 5.71 -15.23 -4.77
N SER A 241 5.91 -14.15 -4.02
CA SER A 241 6.32 -14.20 -2.62
C SER A 241 7.51 -15.12 -2.33
N GLY A 242 7.31 -16.18 -1.54
CA GLY A 242 8.32 -17.19 -1.21
C GLY A 242 8.93 -17.88 -2.43
N GLY A 243 8.15 -18.16 -3.49
CA GLY A 243 8.69 -18.65 -4.76
C GLY A 243 9.72 -17.70 -5.38
N GLY A 244 9.58 -16.40 -5.13
CA GLY A 244 10.54 -15.37 -5.53
C GLY A 244 11.90 -15.53 -4.86
N TYR A 245 11.98 -16.13 -3.67
CA TYR A 245 13.26 -16.33 -3.00
C TYR A 245 14.12 -17.31 -3.79
N THR A 246 13.49 -18.40 -4.26
CA THR A 246 14.13 -19.44 -5.08
C THR A 246 14.43 -18.94 -6.49
N ALA A 247 13.46 -18.30 -7.16
CA ALA A 247 13.67 -17.74 -8.50
C ALA A 247 14.76 -16.66 -8.50
N GLY A 248 14.75 -15.78 -7.50
CA GLY A 248 15.78 -14.76 -7.31
C GLY A 248 17.15 -15.36 -6.99
N ALA A 249 17.22 -16.41 -6.16
CA ALA A 249 18.47 -17.11 -5.87
C ALA A 249 19.09 -17.71 -7.14
N LEU A 250 18.29 -18.43 -7.95
CA LEU A 250 18.72 -18.99 -9.23
C LEU A 250 19.21 -17.89 -10.19
N GLN A 251 18.41 -16.82 -10.36
CA GLN A 251 18.75 -15.69 -11.21
C GLN A 251 20.08 -15.02 -10.80
N GLN A 252 20.27 -14.78 -9.51
CA GLN A 252 21.49 -14.13 -8.99
C GLN A 252 22.71 -15.05 -8.99
N ALA A 253 22.53 -16.37 -8.93
CA ALA A 253 23.64 -17.31 -9.08
C ALA A 253 24.11 -17.44 -10.53
N LEU A 254 23.22 -17.22 -11.51
CA LEU A 254 23.49 -17.40 -12.94
C LEU A 254 23.87 -16.12 -13.69
N THR A 255 23.54 -14.94 -13.15
CA THR A 255 23.81 -13.67 -13.81
C THR A 255 25.30 -13.42 -14.06
N ASP A 256 25.59 -12.79 -15.21
CA ASP A 256 26.92 -12.32 -15.57
C ASP A 256 27.23 -10.88 -15.18
N ALA A 257 26.25 -10.20 -14.57
CA ALA A 257 26.36 -8.83 -14.12
C ALA A 257 27.27 -8.67 -12.89
N GLY A 258 27.83 -7.46 -12.74
CA GLY A 258 28.64 -7.07 -11.60
C GLY A 258 30.14 -7.19 -11.84
N ALA A 259 30.92 -6.88 -10.80
CA ALA A 259 32.35 -7.13 -10.81
C ALA A 259 32.59 -8.62 -10.51
N PRO A 260 33.55 -9.28 -11.19
CA PRO A 260 33.87 -10.66 -10.89
C PRO A 260 34.35 -10.76 -9.43
N PRO A 261 33.81 -11.70 -8.64
CA PRO A 261 34.34 -12.00 -7.32
C PRO A 261 35.79 -12.50 -7.41
N PRO A 262 36.55 -12.53 -6.30
CA PRO A 262 37.83 -13.21 -6.25
C PRO A 262 37.64 -14.71 -6.55
N GLY A 263 38.28 -15.21 -7.62
CA GLY A 263 38.10 -16.56 -8.16
C GLY A 263 37.31 -16.61 -9.48
N GLU A 264 37.14 -17.81 -10.03
CA GLU A 264 36.41 -18.05 -11.28
C GLU A 264 34.89 -18.26 -11.01
N PRO A 265 33.99 -17.43 -11.55
CA PRO A 265 32.54 -17.62 -11.39
C PRO A 265 32.04 -18.86 -12.12
N VAL A 266 31.24 -19.69 -11.45
CA VAL A 266 30.60 -20.88 -12.04
C VAL A 266 29.11 -20.61 -12.24
N ARG A 267 28.67 -20.51 -13.50
CA ARG A 267 27.31 -20.11 -13.89
C ARG A 267 26.67 -21.16 -14.78
N ASP A 268 26.42 -22.33 -14.20
CA ASP A 268 25.85 -23.46 -14.93
C ASP A 268 24.38 -23.68 -14.51
N PRO A 269 23.40 -23.37 -15.39
CA PRO A 269 21.98 -23.58 -15.12
C PRO A 269 21.62 -25.03 -14.80
N ALA A 270 22.39 -26.02 -15.27
CA ALA A 270 22.12 -27.43 -15.03
C ALA A 270 22.53 -27.88 -13.62
N THR A 271 23.58 -27.27 -13.03
CA THR A 271 24.12 -27.69 -11.73
C THR A 271 23.87 -26.72 -10.59
N VAL A 272 23.31 -25.54 -10.85
CA VAL A 272 23.04 -24.55 -9.80
C VAL A 272 21.90 -24.98 -8.86
N PHE A 273 22.14 -24.86 -7.55
CA PHE A 273 21.22 -25.28 -6.48
C PHE A 273 20.80 -26.76 -6.54
N THR A 274 21.62 -27.64 -7.13
CA THR A 274 21.41 -29.09 -7.03
C THR A 274 21.81 -29.62 -5.65
N GLU A 275 21.45 -30.87 -5.35
CA GLU A 275 21.90 -31.53 -4.13
C GLU A 275 23.42 -31.53 -3.99
N GLY A 276 23.92 -31.21 -2.80
CA GLY A 276 25.35 -31.12 -2.52
C GLY A 276 26.04 -29.86 -3.07
N SER A 277 25.34 -28.98 -3.78
CA SER A 277 25.92 -27.73 -4.27
C SER A 277 26.25 -26.74 -3.13
N ALA A 278 27.28 -25.92 -3.33
CA ALA A 278 27.77 -24.99 -2.32
C ALA A 278 26.72 -23.94 -1.93
N GLU A 279 25.94 -23.49 -2.91
CA GLU A 279 24.85 -22.52 -2.75
C GLU A 279 23.66 -23.10 -1.99
N LEU A 280 23.27 -24.36 -2.23
CA LEU A 280 22.23 -25.03 -1.45
C LEU A 280 22.69 -25.21 0.00
N HIS A 281 23.94 -25.63 0.21
CA HIS A 281 24.54 -25.71 1.55
C HIS A 281 24.62 -24.35 2.25
N HIS A 282 24.80 -23.25 1.52
CA HIS A 282 24.72 -21.90 2.09
C HIS A 282 23.31 -21.58 2.58
N VAL A 283 22.28 -21.80 1.74
CA VAL A 283 20.89 -21.55 2.10
C VAL A 283 20.49 -22.37 3.33
N ARG A 284 20.87 -23.66 3.39
CA ARG A 284 20.61 -24.54 4.55
C ARG A 284 21.18 -23.99 5.86
N ARG A 285 22.40 -23.45 5.84
CA ARG A 285 23.04 -22.83 7.02
C ARG A 285 22.43 -21.49 7.42
N HIS A 286 21.67 -20.86 6.53
CA HIS A 286 21.10 -19.52 6.71
C HIS A 286 19.57 -19.50 6.62
N SER A 287 18.90 -20.65 6.69
CA SER A 287 17.44 -20.78 6.57
C SER A 287 16.71 -20.04 7.71
N SER A 288 17.33 -19.93 8.89
CA SER A 288 16.84 -19.07 9.99
C SER A 288 17.26 -17.60 9.83
N TYR A 289 16.96 -17.00 8.68
CA TYR A 289 17.55 -15.73 8.23
C TYR A 289 17.12 -14.49 9.04
N LEU A 290 15.94 -14.50 9.67
CA LEU A 290 15.42 -13.33 10.37
C LEU A 290 16.24 -12.98 11.62
N ALA A 291 16.51 -13.97 12.46
CA ALA A 291 17.34 -13.83 13.66
C ALA A 291 17.68 -15.21 14.23
N ASP A 292 18.90 -15.65 13.95
CA ASP A 292 19.54 -16.87 14.45
C ASP A 292 20.18 -16.69 15.84
N THR A 293 20.36 -15.45 16.31
CA THR A 293 20.95 -15.15 17.63
C THR A 293 20.18 -14.08 18.41
N PRO A 294 20.21 -14.11 19.77
CA PRO A 294 19.57 -13.09 20.61
C PRO A 294 20.04 -11.66 20.31
N ALA A 295 21.33 -11.47 20.02
CA ALA A 295 21.88 -10.16 19.66
C ALA A 295 21.30 -9.62 18.35
N ARG A 296 21.14 -10.48 17.34
CA ARG A 296 20.51 -10.11 16.06
C ARG A 296 19.02 -9.85 16.23
N MET A 297 18.34 -10.59 17.09
CA MET A 297 16.94 -10.32 17.47
C MET A 297 16.80 -8.95 18.14
N LEU A 298 17.67 -8.62 19.10
CA LEU A 298 17.66 -7.30 19.76
C LEU A 298 17.95 -6.17 18.76
N ALA A 299 18.87 -6.38 17.82
CA ALA A 299 19.12 -5.41 16.74
C ALA A 299 17.91 -5.24 15.81
N ALA A 300 17.18 -6.32 15.49
CA ALA A 300 15.94 -6.25 14.73
C ALA A 300 14.85 -5.48 15.48
N LEU A 301 14.64 -5.79 16.75
CA LEU A 301 13.70 -5.08 17.62
C LEU A 301 14.07 -3.59 17.79
N GLY A 302 15.36 -3.28 17.93
CA GLY A 302 15.84 -1.89 18.00
C GLY A 302 15.56 -1.09 16.73
N ARG A 303 15.68 -1.71 15.55
CA ARG A 303 15.28 -1.07 14.27
C ARG A 303 13.78 -0.84 14.19
N ILE A 304 12.96 -1.81 14.63
CA ILE A 304 11.49 -1.66 14.70
C ILE A 304 11.12 -0.53 15.66
N ALA A 305 11.70 -0.52 16.87
CA ALA A 305 11.44 0.49 17.88
C ALA A 305 11.81 1.90 17.39
N ARG A 306 12.95 2.05 16.70
CA ARG A 306 13.32 3.31 16.05
C ARG A 306 12.29 3.74 15.01
N GLY A 307 11.87 2.82 14.12
CA GLY A 307 10.85 3.11 13.10
C GLY A 307 9.53 3.56 13.73
N LEU A 308 9.08 2.86 14.76
CA LEU A 308 7.89 3.17 15.53
C LEU A 308 7.97 4.56 16.18
N LEU A 309 9.06 4.88 16.89
CA LEU A 309 9.24 6.18 17.53
C LEU A 309 9.18 7.33 16.52
N LEU A 310 9.79 7.16 15.35
CA LEU A 310 9.77 8.15 14.28
C LEU A 310 8.36 8.29 13.67
N SER A 311 7.67 7.18 13.41
CA SER A 311 6.30 7.19 12.90
C SER A 311 5.32 7.84 13.89
N LEU A 312 5.43 7.53 15.18
CA LEU A 312 4.61 8.13 16.23
C LEU A 312 4.89 9.64 16.34
N THR A 313 6.15 10.07 16.31
CA THR A 313 6.50 11.51 16.33
C THR A 313 5.85 12.26 15.16
N VAL A 314 5.90 11.67 13.97
CA VAL A 314 5.36 12.26 12.76
C VAL A 314 3.82 12.24 12.71
N LEU A 315 3.18 11.24 13.31
CA LEU A 315 1.72 11.11 13.33
C LEU A 315 1.06 11.91 14.46
N PHE A 316 1.67 11.96 15.64
CA PHE A 316 1.16 12.64 16.83
C PHE A 316 1.66 14.08 16.98
N GLY A 317 2.82 14.43 16.42
CA GLY A 317 3.32 15.80 16.39
C GLY A 317 2.31 16.81 15.80
N PRO A 318 1.61 16.50 14.69
CA PRO A 318 0.52 17.33 14.17
C PRO A 318 -0.61 17.60 15.16
N ALA A 319 -0.91 16.68 16.10
CA ALA A 319 -1.93 16.91 17.12
C ALA A 319 -1.57 18.12 17.99
N VAL A 320 -0.31 18.20 18.42
CA VAL A 320 0.21 19.31 19.24
C VAL A 320 0.18 20.62 18.45
N VAL A 321 0.71 20.61 17.22
CA VAL A 321 0.76 21.81 16.38
C VAL A 321 -0.64 22.32 16.07
N LEU A 322 -1.54 21.46 15.60
CA LEU A 322 -2.91 21.82 15.29
C LEU A 322 -3.68 22.24 16.56
N GLY A 323 -3.41 21.59 17.69
CA GLY A 323 -3.94 21.96 19.00
C GLY A 323 -3.57 23.39 19.39
N VAL A 324 -2.29 23.74 19.40
CA VAL A 324 -1.86 25.11 19.74
C VAL A 324 -2.42 26.13 18.73
N LEU A 325 -2.43 25.82 17.43
CA LEU A 325 -2.99 26.70 16.41
C LEU A 325 -4.51 26.89 16.57
N ILE A 326 -5.24 25.84 16.93
CA ILE A 326 -6.68 25.96 17.19
C ILE A 326 -6.91 26.77 18.47
N GLY A 327 -6.10 26.56 19.52
CA GLY A 327 -6.17 27.37 20.74
C GLY A 327 -5.96 28.86 20.45
N LEU A 328 -4.94 29.19 19.67
CA LEU A 328 -4.68 30.55 19.19
C LEU A 328 -5.87 31.11 18.38
N PHE A 329 -6.47 30.28 17.52
CA PHE A 329 -7.65 30.67 16.74
C PHE A 329 -8.86 30.99 17.64
N TYR A 330 -9.17 30.18 18.66
CA TYR A 330 -10.28 30.47 19.58
C TYR A 330 -9.99 31.65 20.51
N HIS A 331 -8.73 31.93 20.82
CA HIS A 331 -8.34 33.14 21.53
C HIS A 331 -8.66 34.39 20.70
N ALA A 332 -8.44 34.36 19.38
CA ALA A 332 -8.72 35.48 18.48
C ALA A 332 -10.20 35.55 18.04
N VAL A 333 -10.83 34.40 17.78
CA VAL A 333 -12.19 34.25 17.24
C VAL A 333 -12.97 33.27 18.14
N PRO A 334 -13.46 33.72 19.29
CA PRO A 334 -14.20 32.87 20.22
C PRO A 334 -15.59 32.49 19.68
N LEU A 335 -15.66 31.41 18.92
CA LEU A 335 -16.91 30.85 18.37
C LEU A 335 -17.81 30.24 19.45
N THR A 336 -17.15 29.55 20.38
CA THR A 336 -17.68 28.81 21.51
C THR A 336 -16.62 28.88 22.59
N GLU A 337 -17.01 29.05 23.85
CA GLU A 337 -16.04 29.14 24.94
C GLU A 337 -15.30 27.81 25.13
N LEU A 338 -13.97 27.86 25.03
CA LEU A 338 -13.10 26.74 25.42
C LEU A 338 -12.95 26.79 26.95
N THR A 339 -13.82 26.07 27.64
CA THR A 339 -13.81 25.98 29.10
C THR A 339 -12.85 24.90 29.60
N LEU A 340 -12.06 25.24 30.61
CA LEU A 340 -11.24 24.30 31.40
C LEU A 340 -11.97 23.81 32.64
N ASP A 341 -13.16 24.33 32.91
CA ASP A 341 -14.02 23.87 33.99
C ASP A 341 -14.84 22.67 33.48
N PRO A 342 -14.58 21.44 33.97
CA PRO A 342 -15.29 20.25 33.52
C PRO A 342 -16.79 20.27 33.88
N LEU A 343 -17.21 21.13 34.81
CA LEU A 343 -18.60 21.30 35.22
C LEU A 343 -19.38 22.28 34.34
N ARG A 344 -18.70 23.07 33.51
CA ARG A 344 -19.33 24.02 32.59
C ARG A 344 -19.31 23.43 31.19
N TYR A 345 -20.49 23.25 30.61
CA TYR A 345 -20.61 22.81 29.22
C TYR A 345 -20.22 23.95 28.27
N PRO A 346 -19.51 23.68 27.16
CA PRO A 346 -19.21 24.71 26.16
C PRO A 346 -20.51 25.20 25.51
N VAL A 347 -20.81 26.49 25.65
CA VAL A 347 -21.99 27.13 25.06
C VAL A 347 -21.59 27.91 23.80
N PRO A 348 -22.11 27.54 22.61
CA PRO A 348 -21.85 28.30 21.39
C PRO A 348 -22.43 29.71 21.46
N ARG A 349 -21.71 30.70 20.90
CA ARG A 349 -22.24 32.05 20.80
C ARG A 349 -23.43 32.10 19.84
N THR A 350 -24.38 33.01 20.10
CA THR A 350 -25.60 33.16 19.29
C THR A 350 -25.27 33.42 17.81
N GLY A 351 -24.27 34.28 17.52
CA GLY A 351 -23.81 34.53 16.15
C GLY A 351 -23.32 33.26 15.43
N SER A 352 -22.61 32.37 16.14
CA SER A 352 -22.12 31.09 15.58
C SER A 352 -23.27 30.15 15.21
N LEU A 353 -24.31 30.07 16.05
CA LEU A 353 -25.51 29.27 15.78
C LEU A 353 -26.32 29.82 14.60
N VAL A 354 -26.45 31.16 14.52
CA VAL A 354 -27.12 31.82 13.39
C VAL A 354 -26.35 31.56 12.10
N ALA A 355 -25.03 31.72 12.10
CA ALA A 355 -24.18 31.43 10.93
C ALA A 355 -24.34 29.98 10.45
N LEU A 356 -24.29 29.03 11.39
CA LEU A 356 -24.44 27.61 11.09
C LEU A 356 -25.84 27.29 10.54
N GLY A 357 -26.89 27.84 11.15
CA GLY A 357 -28.27 27.67 10.72
C GLY A 357 -28.51 28.24 9.31
N VAL A 358 -28.09 29.48 9.06
CA VAL A 358 -28.26 30.16 7.77
C VAL A 358 -27.50 29.43 6.66
N LEU A 359 -26.23 29.08 6.88
CA LEU A 359 -25.43 28.39 5.88
C LEU A 359 -25.97 26.97 5.61
N SER A 360 -26.38 26.24 6.64
CA SER A 360 -26.96 24.90 6.50
C SER A 360 -28.29 24.95 5.74
N ALA A 361 -29.20 25.85 6.11
CA ALA A 361 -30.48 26.03 5.45
C ALA A 361 -30.30 26.50 4.00
N GLY A 362 -29.42 27.48 3.74
CA GLY A 362 -29.12 27.96 2.40
C GLY A 362 -28.52 26.88 1.51
N THR A 363 -27.59 26.08 2.03
CA THR A 363 -26.99 24.95 1.31
C THR A 363 -28.04 23.87 1.01
N PHE A 364 -28.90 23.56 1.98
CA PHE A 364 -29.99 22.59 1.82
C PHE A 364 -31.03 23.05 0.78
N LEU A 365 -31.47 24.31 0.86
CA LEU A 365 -32.41 24.90 -0.10
C LEU A 365 -31.81 24.95 -1.51
N LEU A 366 -30.53 25.30 -1.64
CA LEU A 366 -29.82 25.26 -2.92
C LEU A 366 -29.73 23.82 -3.47
N ALA A 367 -29.44 22.84 -2.61
CA ALA A 367 -29.44 21.43 -2.99
C ALA A 367 -30.83 20.95 -3.45
N LEU A 368 -31.90 21.38 -2.78
CA LEU A 368 -33.28 21.06 -3.17
C LEU A 368 -33.69 21.74 -4.49
N PHE A 369 -33.44 23.04 -4.64
CA PHE A 369 -33.76 23.81 -5.83
C PHE A 369 -33.11 23.23 -7.10
N THR A 370 -32.02 22.51 -6.92
CA THR A 370 -31.19 22.03 -8.02
C THR A 370 -31.48 20.58 -8.44
N ARG A 371 -32.45 19.91 -7.79
CA ARG A 371 -32.95 18.58 -8.20
C ARG A 371 -33.73 18.58 -9.53
N GLY A 372 -34.02 19.74 -10.12
CA GLY A 372 -34.74 19.93 -11.39
C GLY A 372 -33.92 19.60 -12.66
N ALA A 373 -34.08 20.41 -13.72
CA ALA A 373 -33.47 20.20 -15.05
C ALA A 373 -31.95 19.89 -15.03
N ALA A 374 -31.47 19.10 -16.00
CA ALA A 374 -30.08 18.62 -16.07
C ALA A 374 -29.03 19.74 -15.96
N ASP A 375 -29.25 20.88 -16.61
CA ASP A 375 -28.33 22.02 -16.55
C ASP A 375 -28.27 22.70 -15.18
N ARG A 376 -29.36 22.63 -14.40
CA ARG A 376 -29.39 23.12 -13.01
C ARG A 376 -28.62 22.18 -12.09
N ARG A 377 -28.74 20.86 -12.29
CA ARG A 377 -27.94 19.85 -11.56
C ARG A 377 -26.45 20.00 -11.86
N ALA A 378 -26.08 20.22 -13.12
CA ALA A 378 -24.68 20.39 -13.51
C ALA A 378 -24.04 21.65 -12.88
N ARG A 379 -24.79 22.76 -12.82
CA ARG A 379 -24.34 23.99 -12.15
C ARG A 379 -24.24 23.83 -10.64
N SER A 380 -25.21 23.19 -10.01
CA SER A 380 -25.23 23.02 -8.55
C SER A 380 -24.21 22.02 -8.03
N ALA A 381 -23.92 20.97 -8.80
CA ALA A 381 -22.86 20.02 -8.50
C ALA A 381 -21.48 20.69 -8.35
N ARG A 382 -21.30 21.91 -8.88
CA ARG A 382 -20.09 22.70 -8.67
C ARG A 382 -20.13 23.49 -7.36
N VAL A 383 -21.28 24.02 -6.93
CA VAL A 383 -21.35 24.98 -5.81
C VAL A 383 -21.77 24.33 -4.49
N VAL A 384 -22.62 23.31 -4.53
CA VAL A 384 -23.13 22.66 -3.31
C VAL A 384 -22.04 21.92 -2.54
N PRO A 385 -21.19 21.07 -3.15
CA PRO A 385 -20.14 20.36 -2.38
C PRO A 385 -19.18 21.27 -1.59
N PRO A 386 -18.64 22.37 -2.15
CA PRO A 386 -17.78 23.25 -1.37
C PRO A 386 -18.53 24.01 -0.27
N LEU A 387 -19.80 24.38 -0.47
CA LEU A 387 -20.62 24.97 0.60
C LEU A 387 -20.86 23.97 1.73
N VAL A 388 -21.15 22.70 1.42
CA VAL A 388 -21.26 21.63 2.42
C VAL A 388 -19.95 21.49 3.20
N ALA A 389 -18.79 21.53 2.52
CA ALA A 389 -17.50 21.46 3.20
C ALA A 389 -17.27 22.64 4.16
N ILE A 390 -17.63 23.86 3.76
CA ILE A 390 -17.55 25.04 4.64
C ILE A 390 -18.51 24.89 5.83
N THR A 391 -19.73 24.38 5.62
CA THR A 391 -20.69 24.09 6.69
C THR A 391 -20.15 23.07 7.68
N VAL A 392 -19.49 22.01 7.19
CA VAL A 392 -18.87 20.99 8.05
C VAL A 392 -17.72 21.59 8.85
N VAL A 393 -16.88 22.44 8.26
CA VAL A 393 -15.81 23.16 8.99
C VAL A 393 -16.43 24.06 10.06
N LEU A 394 -17.43 24.87 9.72
CA LEU A 394 -18.12 25.73 10.67
C LEU A 394 -18.78 24.94 11.80
N ALA A 395 -19.43 23.81 11.51
CA ALA A 395 -20.01 22.92 12.51
C ALA A 395 -18.94 22.30 13.41
N ALA A 396 -17.81 21.89 12.83
CA ALA A 396 -16.69 21.32 13.58
C ALA A 396 -16.11 22.34 14.57
N LEU A 397 -15.91 23.60 14.14
CA LEU A 397 -15.43 24.67 15.01
C LEU A 397 -16.50 25.15 16.01
N THR A 398 -17.77 25.14 15.65
CA THR A 398 -18.80 25.63 16.57
C THR A 398 -19.13 24.59 17.65
N LEU A 399 -19.14 23.30 17.30
CA LEU A 399 -19.68 22.23 18.15
C LEU A 399 -18.65 21.15 18.49
N VAL A 400 -17.93 20.63 17.50
CA VAL A 400 -17.11 19.41 17.68
C VAL A 400 -15.84 19.70 18.48
N VAL A 401 -15.05 20.70 18.09
CA VAL A 401 -13.79 21.03 18.76
C VAL A 401 -14.00 21.44 20.22
N PRO A 402 -14.95 22.33 20.57
CA PRO A 402 -15.20 22.70 21.98
C PRO A 402 -15.69 21.51 22.80
N LEU A 403 -16.58 20.68 22.24
CA LEU A 403 -17.03 19.46 22.89
C LEU A 403 -15.89 18.46 23.09
N LEU A 404 -14.98 18.33 22.12
CA LEU A 404 -13.79 17.49 22.24
C LEU A 404 -12.86 18.00 23.34
N VAL A 405 -12.61 19.31 23.40
CA VAL A 405 -11.76 19.92 24.44
C VAL A 405 -12.39 19.73 25.82
N TRP A 406 -13.67 20.01 25.96
CA TRP A 406 -14.40 19.80 27.21
C TRP A 406 -14.44 18.33 27.63
N THR A 407 -14.73 17.40 26.71
CA THR A 407 -14.74 15.95 27.03
C THR A 407 -13.36 15.45 27.42
N ALA A 408 -12.29 15.94 26.79
CA ALA A 408 -10.92 15.62 27.15
C ALA A 408 -10.60 16.08 28.58
N GLU A 409 -10.95 17.32 28.93
CA GLU A 409 -10.75 17.87 30.27
C GLU A 409 -11.60 17.15 31.32
N TRP A 410 -12.87 16.89 31.02
CA TRP A 410 -13.75 16.07 31.85
C TRP A 410 -13.14 14.69 32.09
N LEU A 411 -12.62 14.04 31.05
CA LEU A 411 -12.02 12.71 31.15
C LEU A 411 -10.73 12.75 31.97
N LEU A 412 -9.87 13.75 31.78
CA LEU A 412 -8.61 13.90 32.53
C LEU A 412 -8.87 14.20 34.02
N THR A 413 -9.86 15.03 34.33
CA THR A 413 -10.25 15.39 35.70
C THR A 413 -10.92 14.22 36.43
N HIS A 414 -11.79 13.47 35.75
CA HIS A 414 -12.41 12.25 36.31
C HIS A 414 -11.41 11.09 36.42
N ALA A 415 -10.40 11.05 35.55
CA ALA A 415 -9.33 10.05 35.58
C ALA A 415 -8.20 10.38 36.57
N GLY A 416 -8.39 11.32 37.50
CA GLY A 416 -7.39 11.98 38.36
C GLY A 416 -6.45 11.14 39.26
N ARG A 417 -6.03 9.92 38.90
CA ARG A 417 -5.02 9.09 39.58
C ARG A 417 -4.19 8.19 38.63
N VAL A 418 -4.05 8.52 37.34
CA VAL A 418 -3.10 7.78 36.47
C VAL A 418 -2.08 8.75 35.88
N ALA A 419 -0.97 8.86 36.61
CA ALA A 419 0.39 9.31 36.27
C ALA A 419 0.58 10.29 35.09
N GLY A 420 1.32 11.38 35.38
CA GLY A 420 1.73 12.43 34.47
C GLY A 420 2.14 11.96 33.08
N ILE A 421 1.87 12.84 32.11
CA ILE A 421 1.82 12.70 30.65
C ILE A 421 2.94 11.84 29.99
N GLY A 422 4.03 11.49 30.68
CA GLY A 422 5.01 10.46 30.25
C GLY A 422 4.58 8.99 30.46
N GLY A 423 3.68 8.71 31.40
CA GLY A 423 3.21 7.35 31.74
C GLY A 423 2.35 6.67 30.67
N PRO A 424 1.32 7.35 30.10
CA PRO A 424 0.42 6.77 29.09
C PRO A 424 1.12 6.50 27.74
N LEU A 425 2.04 7.37 27.32
CA LEU A 425 2.84 7.12 26.12
C LEU A 425 3.76 5.92 26.30
N GLY A 426 4.37 5.78 27.48
CA GLY A 426 5.22 4.63 27.82
C GLY A 426 4.44 3.32 27.89
N THR A 427 3.25 3.30 28.52
CA THR A 427 2.40 2.11 28.60
C THR A 427 1.77 1.76 27.26
N VAL A 428 1.28 2.73 26.48
CA VAL A 428 0.79 2.48 25.12
C VAL A 428 1.92 1.96 24.23
N LEU A 429 3.12 2.53 24.32
CA LEU A 429 4.30 2.03 23.61
C LEU A 429 4.67 0.62 24.07
N LEU A 430 4.64 0.31 25.36
CA LEU A 430 4.92 -1.03 25.89
C LEU A 430 3.85 -2.06 25.51
N THR A 431 2.56 -1.73 25.62
CA THR A 431 1.45 -2.58 25.20
C THR A 431 1.46 -2.80 23.70
N TYR A 432 1.82 -1.77 22.94
CA TYR A 432 2.00 -1.85 21.50
C TYR A 432 3.21 -2.71 21.11
N LEU A 433 4.37 -2.49 21.75
CA LEU A 433 5.57 -3.31 21.56
C LEU A 433 5.32 -4.76 22.00
N ALA A 434 4.54 -4.99 23.06
CA ALA A 434 4.12 -6.33 23.49
C ALA A 434 3.16 -6.98 22.50
N ALA A 435 2.22 -6.22 21.92
CA ALA A 435 1.31 -6.70 20.88
C ALA A 435 2.10 -7.09 19.62
N VAL A 436 3.00 -6.22 19.15
CA VAL A 436 3.92 -6.49 18.04
C VAL A 436 4.81 -7.69 18.36
N ALA A 437 5.47 -7.74 19.52
CA ALA A 437 6.31 -8.85 19.93
C ALA A 437 5.53 -10.17 20.00
N SER A 438 4.28 -10.16 20.47
CA SER A 438 3.42 -11.35 20.49
C SER A 438 3.05 -11.86 19.09
N MET A 439 2.96 -10.97 18.08
CA MET A 439 2.76 -11.36 16.69
C MET A 439 3.96 -12.08 16.09
N PHE A 440 5.18 -11.73 16.54
CA PHE A 440 6.46 -12.30 16.10
C PHE A 440 7.01 -13.41 17.03
N TRP A 441 6.31 -13.77 18.12
CA TRP A 441 6.84 -14.70 19.11
C TRP A 441 6.74 -16.17 18.66
N ARG A 442 7.86 -16.89 18.86
CA ARG A 442 8.23 -18.22 18.34
C ARG A 442 7.27 -19.39 18.64
N HIS A 443 6.26 -19.23 19.50
CA HIS A 443 5.30 -20.29 19.82
C HIS A 443 3.89 -19.74 20.12
N ARG A 444 3.05 -19.59 19.09
CA ARG A 444 1.61 -19.32 19.26
C ARG A 444 0.88 -20.41 20.06
N ALA A 445 1.42 -21.63 20.09
CA ALA A 445 0.87 -22.78 20.83
C ALA A 445 0.99 -22.65 22.37
N PHE A 446 1.80 -21.74 22.90
CA PHE A 446 1.94 -21.54 24.35
C PHE A 446 0.84 -20.65 24.93
N LEU A 447 0.47 -19.57 24.22
CA LEU A 447 -0.62 -18.66 24.61
C LEU A 447 -1.98 -19.37 24.64
N GLY A 448 -2.24 -20.27 23.69
CA GLY A 448 -3.47 -21.09 23.67
C GLY A 448 -3.58 -22.11 24.82
N ARG A 449 -2.46 -22.48 25.45
CA ARG A 449 -2.43 -23.36 26.64
C ARG A 449 -2.56 -22.57 27.93
N GLN A 450 -1.96 -21.38 28.01
CA GLN A 450 -2.04 -20.53 29.20
C GLN A 450 -3.40 -19.81 29.33
N ALA A 451 -4.01 -19.39 28.22
CA ALA A 451 -5.38 -18.86 28.21
C ALA A 451 -6.39 -19.89 28.70
N ARG A 452 -6.29 -21.15 28.25
CA ARG A 452 -7.12 -22.26 28.74
C ARG A 452 -6.92 -22.54 30.25
N GLY A 453 -5.75 -22.23 30.81
CA GLY A 453 -5.47 -22.32 32.25
C GLY A 453 -6.07 -21.19 33.07
N LEU A 454 -6.11 -19.96 32.53
CA LEU A 454 -6.70 -18.80 33.22
C LEU A 454 -8.24 -18.82 33.22
N PHE A 455 -8.87 -19.31 32.14
CA PHE A 455 -10.33 -19.38 32.02
C PHE A 455 -10.98 -20.58 32.73
N ARG A 456 -10.22 -21.36 33.52
CA ARG A 456 -10.73 -22.53 34.26
C ARG A 456 -11.03 -22.26 35.74
N ARG A 457 -10.82 -21.02 36.23
CA ARG A 457 -11.22 -20.59 37.58
C ARG A 457 -12.33 -19.53 37.50
N GLY A 458 -13.56 -19.99 37.37
CA GLY A 458 -14.76 -19.16 37.43
C GLY A 458 -15.97 -19.94 36.94
N THR A 459 -16.84 -20.35 37.87
CA THR A 459 -18.15 -20.95 37.58
C THR A 459 -19.04 -19.92 36.88
N GLY A 460 -19.09 -20.00 35.55
CA GLY A 460 -19.86 -19.12 34.69
C GLY A 460 -19.34 -19.21 33.26
N GLY A 461 -19.80 -20.22 32.52
CA GLY A 461 -19.32 -20.53 31.19
C GLY A 461 -19.64 -19.41 30.19
N ILE A 462 -18.62 -18.67 29.77
CA ILE A 462 -18.64 -17.97 28.48
C ILE A 462 -18.42 -19.07 27.42
N PRO A 463 -19.32 -19.24 26.45
CA PRO A 463 -19.20 -20.32 25.47
C PRO A 463 -17.86 -20.22 24.74
N ALA A 464 -17.15 -21.34 24.74
CA ALA A 464 -15.91 -21.57 24.03
C ALA A 464 -16.16 -21.56 22.51
N ALA A 465 -16.31 -20.38 21.94
CA ALA A 465 -16.33 -20.15 20.49
C ALA A 465 -16.05 -18.68 20.17
N LEU A 466 -14.94 -18.13 20.69
CA LEU A 466 -14.34 -16.96 20.05
C LEU A 466 -13.35 -17.50 19.02
N PRO A 467 -13.62 -17.39 17.70
CA PRO A 467 -12.64 -17.72 16.67
C PRO A 467 -11.32 -17.05 17.04
N GLY A 468 -10.18 -17.74 16.88
CA GLY A 468 -8.86 -17.21 17.29
C GLY A 468 -8.53 -15.81 16.73
N GLY A 469 -9.23 -15.39 15.67
CA GLY A 469 -9.15 -14.03 15.13
C GLY A 469 -9.97 -12.96 15.85
N VAL A 470 -10.97 -13.28 16.69
CA VAL A 470 -11.80 -12.27 17.38
C VAL A 470 -11.05 -11.59 18.51
N LEU A 471 -10.27 -12.33 19.30
CA LEU A 471 -9.43 -11.71 20.34
C LEU A 471 -8.37 -10.80 19.71
N GLN A 472 -7.76 -11.23 18.60
CA GLN A 472 -6.84 -10.39 17.83
C GLN A 472 -7.57 -9.14 17.31
N ARG A 473 -8.76 -9.29 16.71
CA ARG A 473 -9.69 -8.22 16.30
C ARG A 473 -9.93 -7.20 17.41
N LEU A 474 -10.35 -7.67 18.57
CA LEU A 474 -10.60 -6.80 19.72
C LEU A 474 -9.33 -6.10 20.16
N LEU A 475 -8.19 -6.79 20.27
CA LEU A 475 -6.92 -6.21 20.72
C LEU A 475 -6.51 -5.01 19.86
N VAL A 476 -6.55 -5.13 18.54
CA VAL A 476 -6.08 -4.04 17.65
C VAL A 476 -7.16 -2.98 17.43
N ILE A 477 -8.46 -3.28 17.53
CA ILE A 477 -9.51 -2.26 17.59
C ILE A 477 -9.30 -1.40 18.84
N VAL A 478 -9.10 -2.04 20.00
CA VAL A 478 -8.79 -1.37 21.25
C VAL A 478 -7.49 -0.57 21.12
N THR A 479 -6.43 -1.14 20.57
CA THR A 479 -5.14 -0.45 20.40
C THR A 479 -5.25 0.77 19.49
N THR A 480 -5.93 0.65 18.34
CA THR A 480 -6.15 1.75 17.40
C THR A 480 -7.04 2.83 18.02
N GLY A 481 -8.09 2.41 18.74
CA GLY A 481 -8.97 3.30 19.49
C GLY A 481 -8.21 4.08 20.57
N VAL A 482 -7.34 3.41 21.33
CA VAL A 482 -6.46 4.06 22.33
C VAL A 482 -5.52 5.05 21.65
N LEU A 483 -4.87 4.70 20.54
CA LEU A 483 -4.01 5.63 19.80
C LEU A 483 -4.78 6.85 19.29
N ALA A 484 -6.00 6.66 18.78
CA ALA A 484 -6.87 7.76 18.36
C ALA A 484 -7.28 8.65 19.53
N VAL A 485 -7.66 8.07 20.67
CA VAL A 485 -7.98 8.82 21.91
C VAL A 485 -6.76 9.60 22.39
N VAL A 486 -5.57 9.00 22.43
CA VAL A 486 -4.34 9.71 22.82
C VAL A 486 -4.06 10.89 21.87
N TRP A 487 -4.26 10.70 20.56
CA TRP A 487 -4.10 11.78 19.58
C TRP A 487 -5.07 12.93 19.85
N LEU A 488 -6.34 12.62 20.10
CA LEU A 488 -7.38 13.61 20.40
C LEU A 488 -7.14 14.32 21.73
N LEU A 489 -6.67 13.61 22.76
CA LEU A 489 -6.30 14.19 24.05
C LEU A 489 -5.09 15.12 23.93
N LEU A 490 -4.07 14.75 23.14
CA LEU A 490 -2.92 15.63 22.87
C LEU A 490 -3.35 16.90 22.11
N PHE A 491 -4.24 16.75 21.12
CA PHE A 491 -4.80 17.89 20.40
C PHE A 491 -5.61 18.80 21.35
N ALA A 492 -6.53 18.22 22.12
CA ALA A 492 -7.38 18.96 23.06
C ALA A 492 -6.57 19.67 24.14
N GLY A 493 -5.65 18.96 24.80
CA GLY A 493 -4.78 19.54 25.83
C GLY A 493 -3.77 20.56 25.28
N SER A 494 -3.46 20.53 23.99
CA SER A 494 -2.67 21.60 23.36
C SER A 494 -3.54 22.82 23.00
N ALA A 495 -4.82 22.62 22.68
CA ALA A 495 -5.78 23.69 22.39
C ALA A 495 -6.09 24.57 23.60
N THR A 496 -6.04 24.00 24.81
CA THR A 496 -6.26 24.74 26.06
C THR A 496 -5.16 25.75 26.39
N THR A 497 -4.01 25.69 25.70
CA THR A 497 -2.93 26.67 25.87
C THR A 497 -3.27 28.06 25.31
N LEU A 498 -4.35 28.17 24.53
CA LEU A 498 -4.85 29.42 23.95
C LEU A 498 -3.77 30.25 23.22
N GLY A 499 -2.75 29.59 22.66
CA GLY A 499 -1.67 30.26 21.94
C GLY A 499 -0.65 30.97 22.84
N ALA A 500 -0.51 30.57 24.11
CA ALA A 500 0.55 31.08 25.00
C ALA A 500 1.94 31.00 24.34
N GLU A 501 2.80 31.99 24.59
CA GLU A 501 4.09 32.13 23.89
C GLU A 501 4.97 30.86 23.99
N ALA A 502 5.08 30.27 25.19
CA ALA A 502 5.82 29.03 25.39
C ALA A 502 5.25 27.84 24.61
N ALA A 503 3.91 27.77 24.45
CA ALA A 503 3.24 26.75 23.67
C ALA A 503 3.48 26.94 22.17
N LEU A 504 3.52 28.19 21.68
CA LEU A 504 3.85 28.51 20.29
C LEU A 504 5.29 28.09 19.95
N TRP A 505 6.27 28.37 20.80
CA TRP A 505 7.65 27.89 20.62
C TRP A 505 7.76 26.37 20.61
N SER A 506 7.02 25.71 21.51
CA SER A 506 6.96 24.24 21.56
C SER A 506 6.34 23.66 20.29
N ALA A 507 5.21 24.22 19.83
CA ALA A 507 4.57 23.83 18.57
C ALA A 507 5.48 24.10 17.36
N ALA A 508 6.20 25.22 17.32
CA ALA A 508 7.15 25.52 16.26
C ALA A 508 8.31 24.51 16.22
N LEU A 509 8.85 24.11 17.38
CA LEU A 509 9.86 23.06 17.48
C LEU A 509 9.32 21.71 17.00
N VAL A 510 8.13 21.30 17.47
CA VAL A 510 7.49 20.06 17.04
C VAL A 510 7.21 20.07 15.54
N ALA A 511 6.71 21.18 15.00
CA ALA A 511 6.49 21.36 13.56
C ALA A 511 7.81 21.24 12.79
N ALA A 512 8.89 21.85 13.26
CA ALA A 512 10.22 21.73 12.64
C ALA A 512 10.70 20.27 12.64
N VAL A 513 10.54 19.55 13.75
CA VAL A 513 10.88 18.11 13.83
C VAL A 513 10.04 17.29 12.86
N VAL A 514 8.72 17.49 12.83
CA VAL A 514 7.80 16.78 11.92
C VAL A 514 8.15 17.08 10.45
N LEU A 515 8.46 18.33 10.11
CA LEU A 515 8.85 18.72 8.76
C LEU A 515 10.21 18.14 8.35
N VAL A 516 11.18 18.09 9.27
CA VAL A 516 12.48 17.45 9.01
C VAL A 516 12.31 15.94 8.85
N LEU A 517 11.62 15.27 9.78
CA LEU A 517 11.40 13.83 9.75
C LEU A 517 10.56 13.41 8.54
N GLY A 518 9.40 14.04 8.34
CA GLY A 518 8.46 13.75 7.26
C GLY A 518 8.90 14.25 5.90
N GLY A 519 9.76 15.28 5.84
CA GLY A 519 10.31 15.84 4.63
C GLY A 519 11.60 15.15 4.17
N VAL A 520 12.60 15.04 5.03
CA VAL A 520 13.95 14.60 4.63
C VAL A 520 14.05 13.08 4.52
N PHE A 521 13.40 12.35 5.43
CA PHE A 521 13.50 10.90 5.48
C PHE A 521 12.47 10.24 4.55
N ASP A 522 12.88 9.10 4.00
CA ASP A 522 12.02 8.28 3.17
C ASP A 522 11.36 7.22 4.06
N VAL A 523 10.03 7.19 4.07
CA VAL A 523 9.20 6.38 4.97
C VAL A 523 9.48 4.87 4.81
N THR A 524 9.77 4.38 3.59
CA THR A 524 10.15 2.96 3.43
C THR A 524 11.52 2.66 4.04
N SER A 525 12.41 3.65 4.14
CA SER A 525 13.69 3.47 4.87
C SER A 525 13.50 3.33 6.37
N LEU A 526 12.37 3.83 6.88
CA LEU A 526 12.00 3.78 8.29
C LEU A 526 11.14 2.56 8.63
N SER A 527 10.76 1.75 7.63
CA SER A 527 9.97 0.53 7.82
C SER A 527 10.85 -0.71 7.98
N LEU A 528 10.22 -1.87 8.19
CA LEU A 528 10.87 -3.17 8.22
C LEU A 528 11.40 -3.66 6.86
N HIS A 529 10.94 -3.05 5.75
CA HIS A 529 11.26 -3.48 4.40
C HIS A 529 12.78 -3.61 4.13
N PRO A 530 13.64 -2.60 4.42
CA PRO A 530 15.07 -2.70 4.13
C PRO A 530 15.77 -3.80 4.94
N PHE A 531 15.34 -4.00 6.20
CA PHE A 531 15.87 -5.07 7.04
C PHE A 531 15.50 -6.43 6.47
N TYR A 532 14.23 -6.64 6.15
CA TYR A 532 13.73 -7.86 5.54
C TYR A 532 14.44 -8.21 4.24
N ARG A 533 14.55 -7.24 3.32
CA ARG A 533 15.29 -7.39 2.05
C ARG A 533 16.74 -7.81 2.29
N GLN A 534 17.43 -7.17 3.24
CA GLN A 534 18.82 -7.51 3.55
C GLN A 534 18.95 -8.92 4.13
N ARG A 535 18.00 -9.37 4.95
CA ARG A 535 18.03 -10.73 5.51
C ARG A 535 17.78 -11.78 4.43
N LEU A 536 16.80 -11.57 3.55
CA LEU A 536 16.56 -12.43 2.38
C LEU A 536 17.81 -12.52 1.50
N ALA A 537 18.42 -11.37 1.18
CA ALA A 537 19.66 -11.33 0.41
C ALA A 537 20.78 -12.14 1.06
N SER A 538 20.98 -12.03 2.38
CA SER A 538 22.05 -12.78 3.07
C SER A 538 21.88 -14.30 3.00
N ALA A 539 20.64 -14.79 2.89
CA ALA A 539 20.34 -16.21 2.82
C ALA A 539 20.32 -16.76 1.39
N PHE A 540 19.71 -16.03 0.46
CA PHE A 540 19.40 -16.53 -0.89
C PHE A 540 20.25 -15.91 -2.00
N ALA A 541 20.80 -14.71 -1.82
CA ALA A 541 21.58 -14.02 -2.86
C ALA A 541 23.06 -14.40 -2.78
N VAL A 542 23.42 -15.50 -3.43
CA VAL A 542 24.80 -15.99 -3.52
C VAL A 542 25.21 -16.25 -4.97
N ARG A 543 26.51 -16.15 -5.23
CA ARG A 543 27.17 -16.58 -6.47
C ARG A 543 28.11 -17.74 -6.20
N ARG A 544 28.21 -18.66 -7.13
CA ARG A 544 29.11 -19.82 -7.04
C ARG A 544 30.47 -19.44 -7.62
N VAL A 545 31.54 -19.66 -6.86
CA VAL A 545 32.89 -19.26 -7.24
C VAL A 545 33.86 -20.40 -6.98
N ARG A 546 34.69 -20.72 -7.97
CA ARG A 546 35.84 -21.60 -7.82
C ARG A 546 37.03 -20.76 -7.34
N ARG A 547 37.54 -21.05 -6.15
CA ARG A 547 38.65 -20.28 -5.56
C ARG A 547 39.96 -20.60 -6.27
N ASP A 548 40.74 -19.57 -6.57
CA ASP A 548 42.04 -19.72 -7.24
C ASP A 548 43.06 -20.47 -6.37
N ALA A 549 42.96 -20.37 -5.04
CA ALA A 549 43.94 -20.91 -4.11
C ALA A 549 43.91 -22.45 -4.01
N ASP A 550 42.74 -23.07 -4.07
CA ASP A 550 42.54 -24.51 -3.80
C ASP A 550 41.58 -25.19 -4.79
N GLY A 551 41.07 -24.46 -5.79
CA GLY A 551 40.10 -24.98 -6.76
C GLY A 551 38.74 -25.33 -6.16
N GLN A 552 38.51 -25.06 -4.87
CA GLN A 552 37.26 -25.42 -4.21
C GLN A 552 36.14 -24.47 -4.63
N VAL A 553 34.98 -25.06 -4.88
CA VAL A 553 33.75 -24.33 -5.19
C VAL A 553 33.08 -23.90 -3.89
N VAL A 554 32.85 -22.60 -3.75
CA VAL A 554 32.18 -22.00 -2.60
C VAL A 554 31.06 -21.07 -3.03
N ALA A 555 30.06 -20.91 -2.15
CA ALA A 555 29.03 -19.89 -2.32
C ALA A 555 29.50 -18.59 -1.66
N VAL A 556 29.50 -17.50 -2.44
CA VAL A 556 29.89 -16.16 -2.00
C VAL A 556 28.64 -15.28 -1.99
N PRO A 557 28.22 -14.73 -0.83
CA PRO A 557 27.11 -13.79 -0.80
C PRO A 557 27.44 -12.49 -1.53
N TYR A 558 26.44 -11.86 -2.12
CA TYR A 558 26.59 -10.52 -2.69
C TYR A 558 26.92 -9.49 -1.60
N ASP A 559 27.82 -8.56 -1.90
CA ASP A 559 28.12 -7.46 -0.98
C ASP A 559 26.90 -6.54 -0.84
N PRO A 560 26.50 -6.12 0.38
CA PRO A 560 25.37 -5.19 0.56
C PRO A 560 25.51 -3.86 -0.18
N ALA A 561 26.72 -3.44 -0.54
CA ALA A 561 27.01 -2.25 -1.35
C ALA A 561 26.86 -2.52 -2.85
N GLU A 562 26.92 -3.77 -3.30
CA GLU A 562 26.74 -4.15 -4.70
C GLU A 562 25.26 -4.00 -5.09
N ARG A 563 24.99 -3.04 -5.98
CA ARG A 563 23.63 -2.79 -6.45
C ARG A 563 23.25 -3.80 -7.53
N THR A 564 22.41 -4.76 -7.14
CA THR A 564 21.87 -5.81 -8.01
C THR A 564 20.68 -5.32 -8.84
N SER A 565 20.87 -4.28 -9.67
CA SER A 565 19.80 -3.64 -10.46
C SER A 565 18.98 -4.66 -11.25
N LEU A 566 17.66 -4.47 -11.31
CA LEU A 566 16.75 -5.45 -11.90
C LEU A 566 17.01 -5.61 -13.41
N SER A 567 17.26 -4.49 -14.10
CA SER A 567 17.54 -4.49 -15.55
C SER A 567 18.79 -5.29 -15.95
N ARG A 568 19.82 -5.32 -15.09
CA ARG A 568 21.12 -5.93 -15.39
C ARG A 568 21.29 -7.31 -14.77
N TYR A 569 20.96 -7.45 -13.48
CA TYR A 569 21.12 -8.72 -12.76
C TYR A 569 19.93 -9.65 -12.96
N GLY A 570 18.77 -9.12 -13.34
CA GLY A 570 17.60 -9.92 -13.71
C GLY A 570 17.61 -10.38 -15.17
N ALA A 571 18.55 -9.89 -16.00
CA ALA A 571 18.60 -10.20 -17.42
C ALA A 571 18.67 -11.72 -17.64
N ARG A 572 17.93 -12.21 -18.64
CA ARG A 572 17.77 -13.65 -18.92
C ARG A 572 19.14 -14.31 -19.15
N PRO A 573 19.60 -15.21 -18.25
CA PRO A 573 20.81 -15.98 -18.47
C PRO A 573 20.65 -16.92 -19.67
N ARG A 574 21.75 -17.28 -20.34
CA ARG A 574 21.70 -18.26 -21.45
C ARG A 574 21.21 -19.61 -20.93
N GLY A 575 20.24 -20.21 -21.63
CA GLY A 575 19.66 -21.50 -21.25
C GLY A 575 18.81 -21.47 -19.99
N PHE A 576 18.30 -20.30 -19.58
CA PHE A 576 17.41 -20.15 -18.43
C PHE A 576 16.18 -19.30 -18.82
N PRO A 577 14.99 -19.53 -18.25
CA PRO A 577 13.77 -18.78 -18.56
C PRO A 577 13.85 -17.30 -18.16
N GLU A 578 12.99 -16.47 -18.75
CA GLU A 578 12.78 -15.12 -18.23
C GLU A 578 12.12 -15.18 -16.85
N VAL A 579 12.76 -14.58 -15.84
CA VAL A 579 12.22 -14.50 -14.49
C VAL A 579 11.31 -13.29 -14.33
N VAL A 580 10.08 -13.53 -13.90
CA VAL A 580 9.07 -12.51 -13.63
C VAL A 580 8.68 -12.58 -12.15
N PHE A 581 8.93 -11.50 -11.41
CA PHE A 581 8.47 -11.37 -10.03
C PHE A 581 7.07 -10.75 -10.03
N ALA A 582 6.05 -11.53 -9.68
CA ALA A 582 4.67 -11.08 -9.58
C ALA A 582 4.39 -10.47 -8.20
N ALA A 583 3.85 -9.25 -8.22
CA ALA A 583 3.44 -8.48 -7.05
C ALA A 583 2.05 -7.88 -7.29
N SER A 584 1.51 -7.20 -6.28
CA SER A 584 0.18 -6.58 -6.35
C SER A 584 0.26 -5.07 -6.12
N ALA A 585 -0.29 -4.26 -7.01
CA ALA A 585 -0.47 -2.83 -6.79
C ALA A 585 -1.85 -2.57 -6.17
N ASN A 586 -1.88 -2.04 -4.94
CA ASN A 586 -3.14 -1.76 -4.24
C ASN A 586 -3.77 -0.49 -4.81
N LEU A 587 -5.06 -0.54 -5.09
CA LEU A 587 -5.84 0.57 -5.65
C LEU A 587 -7.05 0.88 -4.79
N THR A 588 -7.41 2.16 -4.71
CA THR A 588 -8.66 2.62 -4.10
C THR A 588 -9.54 3.32 -5.12
N GLY A 589 -10.84 2.97 -5.11
CA GLY A 589 -11.86 3.54 -5.98
C GLY A 589 -12.55 2.48 -6.82
N GLU A 590 -13.78 2.77 -7.24
CA GLU A 590 -14.68 1.80 -7.88
C GLU A 590 -14.43 1.63 -9.38
N ASN A 591 -13.60 2.50 -9.99
CA ASN A 591 -13.51 2.60 -11.44
C ASN A 591 -12.59 1.56 -12.12
N ARG A 592 -11.69 0.90 -11.38
CA ARG A 592 -10.68 -0.02 -11.96
C ARG A 592 -10.68 -1.42 -11.39
N THR A 593 -11.05 -1.59 -10.13
CA THR A 593 -11.06 -2.90 -9.48
C THR A 593 -12.46 -3.22 -8.98
N PRO A 594 -12.96 -4.46 -9.17
CA PRO A 594 -14.22 -4.86 -8.57
C PRO A 594 -14.12 -4.82 -7.04
N PRO A 595 -15.24 -4.58 -6.33
CA PRO A 595 -15.27 -4.58 -4.87
C PRO A 595 -14.69 -5.87 -4.29
N GLY A 596 -13.77 -5.74 -3.33
CA GLY A 596 -13.14 -6.87 -2.64
C GLY A 596 -11.87 -7.41 -3.29
N LEU A 597 -11.49 -6.98 -4.49
CA LEU A 597 -10.17 -7.27 -5.06
C LEU A 597 -9.13 -6.22 -4.62
N ASP A 598 -9.48 -4.93 -4.73
CA ASP A 598 -8.72 -3.74 -4.30
C ASP A 598 -7.22 -3.72 -4.71
N ALA A 599 -6.85 -4.52 -5.71
CA ALA A 599 -5.49 -4.64 -6.22
C ALA A 599 -5.50 -5.09 -7.69
N VAL A 600 -4.43 -4.74 -8.41
CA VAL A 600 -4.17 -5.17 -9.79
C VAL A 600 -2.78 -5.80 -9.88
N SER A 601 -2.55 -6.54 -10.95
CA SER A 601 -1.24 -7.15 -11.22
C SER A 601 -0.16 -6.08 -11.39
N TYR A 602 1.00 -6.31 -10.75
CA TYR A 602 2.22 -5.53 -10.94
C TYR A 602 3.40 -6.49 -11.00
N THR A 603 4.02 -6.63 -12.17
CA THR A 603 5.16 -7.51 -12.38
C THR A 603 6.45 -6.72 -12.52
N MET A 604 7.55 -7.35 -12.11
CA MET A 604 8.90 -6.81 -12.19
C MET A 604 9.78 -7.86 -12.89
N SER A 605 10.22 -7.57 -14.12
CA SER A 605 11.23 -8.35 -14.84
C SER A 605 12.39 -7.44 -15.26
N ALA A 606 13.44 -8.04 -15.82
CA ALA A 606 14.60 -7.28 -16.30
C ALA A 606 14.27 -6.33 -17.45
N GLU A 607 13.30 -6.69 -18.28
CA GLU A 607 12.91 -5.88 -19.43
C GLU A 607 11.79 -4.92 -19.08
N TRP A 608 10.74 -5.37 -18.39
CA TRP A 608 9.55 -4.56 -18.15
C TRP A 608 9.09 -4.58 -16.69
N THR A 609 8.66 -3.41 -16.20
CA THR A 609 8.04 -3.26 -14.89
C THR A 609 6.67 -2.58 -15.06
N GLY A 610 5.63 -3.17 -14.46
CA GLY A 610 4.27 -2.65 -14.53
C GLY A 610 3.22 -3.74 -14.66
N GLY A 611 2.11 -3.40 -15.29
CA GLY A 611 0.97 -4.30 -15.45
C GLY A 611 -0.06 -3.75 -16.44
N PRO A 612 -1.01 -4.57 -16.90
CA PRO A 612 -2.02 -4.18 -17.89
C PRO A 612 -2.85 -2.97 -17.45
N ASP A 613 -3.21 -2.88 -16.17
CA ASP A 613 -4.07 -1.81 -15.64
C ASP A 613 -3.30 -0.52 -15.29
N VAL A 614 -1.99 -0.60 -15.11
CA VAL A 614 -1.14 0.52 -14.67
C VAL A 614 -0.11 0.94 -15.72
N GLY A 615 -0.07 0.25 -16.85
CA GLY A 615 0.91 0.42 -17.91
C GLY A 615 2.24 -0.24 -17.62
N TRP A 616 3.13 -0.18 -18.61
CA TRP A 616 4.47 -0.75 -18.55
C TRP A 616 5.52 0.32 -18.84
N VAL A 617 6.66 0.26 -18.17
CA VAL A 617 7.88 1.02 -18.49
C VAL A 617 9.03 0.02 -18.58
N ARG A 618 9.92 0.20 -19.56
CA ARG A 618 11.13 -0.63 -19.64
C ARG A 618 11.96 -0.45 -18.36
N THR A 619 12.33 -1.54 -17.69
CA THR A 619 12.91 -1.49 -16.34
C THR A 619 14.18 -0.65 -16.28
N GLY A 620 15.06 -0.72 -17.28
CA GLY A 620 16.27 0.12 -17.35
C GLY A 620 15.96 1.62 -17.49
N ASP A 621 14.94 1.98 -18.28
CA ASP A 621 14.51 3.37 -18.45
C ASP A 621 13.85 3.88 -17.16
N LEU A 622 13.09 3.01 -16.46
CA LEU A 622 12.52 3.33 -15.15
C LEU A 622 13.60 3.57 -14.10
N GLU A 623 14.63 2.73 -14.04
CA GLU A 623 15.77 2.87 -13.14
C GLU A 623 16.51 4.21 -13.37
N ALA A 624 16.62 4.65 -14.63
CA ALA A 624 17.23 5.94 -14.98
C ALA A 624 16.36 7.14 -14.59
N ALA A 625 15.04 7.03 -14.71
CA ALA A 625 14.08 8.10 -14.42
C ALA A 625 13.93 8.41 -12.90
N VAL A 626 14.32 7.48 -12.02
CA VAL A 626 14.11 7.61 -10.57
C VAL A 626 15.35 7.99 -9.76
N THR A 627 15.14 8.55 -8.57
CA THR A 627 16.24 8.90 -7.66
C THR A 627 16.91 7.66 -7.06
N PRO A 628 18.15 7.77 -6.51
CA PRO A 628 18.85 6.64 -5.87
C PRO A 628 18.02 5.92 -4.77
N ARG A 629 17.10 6.65 -4.12
CA ARG A 629 16.22 6.10 -3.07
C ARG A 629 15.16 5.14 -3.61
N PHE A 630 14.76 5.26 -4.88
CA PHE A 630 13.87 4.30 -5.52
C PHE A 630 14.65 3.17 -6.19
N ARG A 631 15.82 3.48 -6.77
CA ARG A 631 16.71 2.47 -7.38
C ARG A 631 17.10 1.34 -6.44
N ARG A 632 17.10 1.55 -5.12
CA ARG A 632 17.37 0.48 -4.15
C ARG A 632 16.33 -0.64 -4.19
N ASP A 633 15.09 -0.33 -4.55
CA ASP A 633 13.98 -1.29 -4.58
C ASP A 633 13.72 -1.82 -6.01
N LEU A 634 14.29 -1.17 -7.03
CA LEU A 634 14.40 -1.67 -8.41
C LEU A 634 15.67 -2.52 -8.56
N THR A 635 15.76 -3.57 -7.75
CA THR A 635 16.84 -4.57 -7.76
C THR A 635 16.21 -5.96 -7.76
N VAL A 636 16.97 -7.01 -8.12
CA VAL A 636 16.45 -8.39 -8.00
C VAL A 636 16.01 -8.66 -6.56
N GLN A 637 16.85 -8.30 -5.57
CA GLN A 637 16.51 -8.46 -4.15
C GLN A 637 15.32 -7.59 -3.72
N GLY A 638 15.18 -6.40 -4.30
CA GLY A 638 14.01 -5.53 -4.10
C GLY A 638 12.74 -6.18 -4.63
N ALA A 639 12.78 -6.72 -5.85
CA ALA A 639 11.66 -7.43 -6.46
C ALA A 639 11.24 -8.66 -5.63
N VAL A 640 12.20 -9.46 -5.17
CA VAL A 640 11.99 -10.60 -4.26
C VAL A 640 11.34 -10.15 -2.93
N ALA A 641 11.84 -9.08 -2.31
CA ALA A 641 11.31 -8.60 -1.04
C ALA A 641 9.92 -7.96 -1.17
N VAL A 642 9.65 -7.24 -2.26
CA VAL A 642 8.34 -6.62 -2.53
C VAL A 642 7.30 -7.67 -2.91
N SER A 643 7.64 -8.63 -3.78
CA SER A 643 6.74 -9.73 -4.15
C SER A 643 6.40 -10.64 -2.96
N GLY A 644 7.29 -10.70 -1.95
CA GLY A 644 7.10 -11.41 -0.68
C GLY A 644 6.70 -10.55 0.52
N ALA A 645 6.14 -9.37 0.29
CA ALA A 645 5.72 -8.44 1.35
C ALA A 645 4.38 -8.82 1.99
N ALA A 646 4.28 -10.04 2.55
CA ALA A 646 3.05 -10.61 3.10
C ALA A 646 2.43 -9.80 4.25
N PHE A 647 3.23 -8.99 4.95
CA PHE A 647 2.78 -8.03 5.96
C PHE A 647 2.92 -6.60 5.45
N ALA A 648 1.85 -6.01 4.91
CA ALA A 648 1.83 -4.64 4.40
C ALA A 648 0.61 -3.86 4.90
N SER A 649 0.67 -2.53 4.77
CA SER A 649 -0.41 -1.59 5.13
C SER A 649 -1.58 -1.59 4.12
N ALA A 650 -1.48 -2.36 3.04
CA ALA A 650 -2.58 -2.72 2.13
C ALA A 650 -2.30 -4.13 1.56
N MET A 651 -3.32 -4.96 1.41
CA MET A 651 -3.17 -6.39 1.07
C MET A 651 -4.22 -6.85 0.06
N GLY A 652 -4.72 -5.97 -0.81
CA GLY A 652 -5.77 -6.24 -1.78
C GLY A 652 -6.96 -6.98 -1.16
N ARG A 653 -7.35 -8.11 -1.75
CA ARG A 653 -8.41 -9.01 -1.26
C ARG A 653 -8.17 -9.60 0.13
N SER A 654 -6.92 -9.62 0.58
CA SER A 654 -6.52 -10.07 1.92
C SER A 654 -6.53 -8.94 2.93
N SER A 655 -7.11 -7.78 2.59
CA SER A 655 -7.06 -6.62 3.46
C SER A 655 -7.77 -6.85 4.78
N ARG A 656 -7.07 -6.51 5.86
CA ARG A 656 -7.53 -6.70 7.23
C ARG A 656 -7.41 -5.38 7.98
N TRP A 657 -8.32 -5.19 8.92
CA TRP A 657 -8.45 -4.04 9.81
C TRP A 657 -7.18 -3.73 10.65
N PHE A 658 -6.19 -4.63 10.76
CA PHE A 658 -4.91 -4.37 11.46
C PHE A 658 -3.85 -3.66 10.61
N GLN A 659 -4.09 -3.41 9.32
CA GLN A 659 -3.16 -2.71 8.42
C GLN A 659 -2.78 -1.32 8.91
N VAL A 660 -3.72 -0.62 9.56
CA VAL A 660 -3.48 0.69 10.17
C VAL A 660 -2.36 0.59 11.22
N LEU A 661 -2.34 -0.46 12.05
CA LEU A 661 -1.27 -0.62 13.01
C LEU A 661 0.07 -0.96 12.35
N LEU A 662 0.09 -1.72 11.25
CA LEU A 662 1.32 -1.97 10.50
C LEU A 662 1.87 -0.67 9.86
N ALA A 663 0.97 0.20 9.39
CA ALA A 663 1.32 1.53 8.89
C ALA A 663 1.91 2.41 10.01
N VAL A 664 1.25 2.47 11.18
CA VAL A 664 1.68 3.28 12.33
C VAL A 664 3.00 2.77 12.95
N SER A 665 3.24 1.46 13.01
CA SER A 665 4.52 0.91 13.50
C SER A 665 5.69 1.09 12.56
N GLY A 666 5.41 1.18 11.26
CA GLY A 666 6.42 0.85 10.25
C GLY A 666 6.75 -0.65 10.19
N ALA A 667 5.99 -1.54 10.86
CA ALA A 667 6.16 -2.99 10.78
C ALA A 667 5.57 -3.56 9.48
N ARG A 668 5.94 -2.96 8.36
CA ARG A 668 5.41 -3.22 7.03
C ARG A 668 6.53 -3.52 6.04
N LEU A 669 6.23 -4.40 5.10
CA LEU A 669 7.15 -4.88 4.07
C LEU A 669 6.82 -4.33 2.68
N GLY A 670 5.63 -3.76 2.47
CA GLY A 670 5.24 -3.11 1.21
C GLY A 670 6.09 -1.87 0.88
N ALA A 671 6.16 -1.53 -0.40
CA ALA A 671 6.93 -0.38 -0.89
C ALA A 671 6.12 0.48 -1.86
N TRP A 672 6.36 1.79 -1.84
CA TRP A 672 5.83 2.69 -2.87
C TRP A 672 6.78 2.70 -4.07
N LEU A 673 6.33 2.10 -5.18
CA LEU A 673 7.07 2.03 -6.43
C LEU A 673 6.49 3.02 -7.46
N PRO A 674 7.28 3.48 -8.44
CA PRO A 674 6.80 4.38 -9.47
C PRO A 674 5.60 3.79 -10.25
N ASN A 675 4.62 4.64 -10.54
CA ASN A 675 3.48 4.30 -11.36
C ASN A 675 3.86 4.41 -12.85
N PRO A 676 3.89 3.31 -13.64
CA PRO A 676 4.30 3.35 -15.04
C PRO A 676 3.48 4.34 -15.90
N LYS A 677 2.16 4.38 -15.70
CA LYS A 677 1.26 5.36 -16.36
C LYS A 677 1.66 6.80 -16.04
N PHE A 678 1.99 7.08 -14.78
CA PHE A 678 2.42 8.42 -14.37
C PHE A 678 3.77 8.80 -14.97
N VAL A 679 4.73 7.86 -15.06
CA VAL A 679 6.03 8.11 -15.70
C VAL A 679 5.80 8.61 -17.12
N ARG A 680 5.00 7.89 -17.91
CA ARG A 680 4.66 8.32 -19.28
C ARG A 680 4.03 9.71 -19.30
N HIS A 681 2.96 9.94 -18.54
CA HIS A 681 2.27 11.25 -18.54
C HIS A 681 3.18 12.40 -18.12
N ALA A 682 4.09 12.17 -17.17
CA ALA A 682 5.05 13.18 -16.75
C ALA A 682 6.02 13.54 -17.89
N HIS A 683 6.47 12.56 -18.66
CA HIS A 683 7.30 12.78 -19.85
C HIS A 683 6.52 13.49 -20.97
N GLU A 684 5.30 13.04 -21.30
CA GLU A 684 4.43 13.69 -22.30
C GLU A 684 4.16 15.16 -21.93
N ALA A 685 3.79 15.43 -20.68
CA ALA A 685 3.56 16.79 -20.20
C ALA A 685 4.83 17.67 -20.28
N ALA A 686 6.01 17.09 -20.05
CA ALA A 686 7.27 17.82 -20.17
C ALA A 686 7.61 18.13 -21.64
N GLU A 687 7.29 17.24 -22.59
CA GLU A 687 7.44 17.47 -24.03
C GLU A 687 6.50 18.58 -24.53
N GLU A 688 5.29 18.66 -23.98
CA GLU A 688 4.32 19.74 -24.24
C GLU A 688 4.70 21.09 -23.57
N GLY A 689 5.79 21.12 -22.80
CA GLY A 689 6.21 22.33 -22.06
C GLY A 689 5.37 22.64 -20.82
N ASN A 690 4.55 21.69 -20.35
CA ASN A 690 3.73 21.83 -19.14
C ASN A 690 4.58 21.66 -17.87
N TRP A 691 5.34 22.70 -17.54
CA TRP A 691 6.16 22.78 -16.32
C TRP A 691 5.33 22.64 -15.03
N ALA A 692 4.03 22.95 -15.09
CA ALA A 692 3.14 22.82 -13.97
C ALA A 692 2.76 21.36 -13.68
N HIS A 693 2.96 20.40 -14.59
CA HIS A 693 2.74 18.99 -14.28
C HIS A 693 3.80 18.46 -13.29
N PRO A 694 3.45 17.68 -12.25
CA PRO A 694 4.38 17.13 -11.28
C PRO A 694 5.30 16.09 -11.92
N TRP A 695 6.51 16.00 -11.39
CA TRP A 695 7.42 14.88 -11.69
C TRP A 695 7.34 13.80 -10.61
N LEU A 696 8.02 12.68 -10.84
CA LEU A 696 8.21 11.65 -9.82
C LEU A 696 8.83 12.26 -8.54
N PRO A 697 8.31 11.92 -7.36
CA PRO A 697 8.82 12.46 -6.11
C PRO A 697 10.26 11.99 -5.89
N ARG A 698 11.09 12.83 -5.24
CA ARG A 698 12.49 12.46 -4.93
C ARG A 698 12.63 11.42 -3.80
N ALA A 699 11.59 11.29 -2.97
CA ALA A 699 11.54 10.38 -1.82
C ALA A 699 10.08 10.10 -1.41
N ARG A 700 9.84 9.00 -0.70
CA ARG A 700 8.53 8.65 -0.13
C ARG A 700 8.34 9.39 1.19
N ARG A 701 7.75 10.57 1.15
CA ARG A 701 7.60 11.49 2.30
C ARG A 701 6.33 11.23 3.09
N LEU A 702 6.11 12.04 4.13
CA LEU A 702 4.92 12.00 5.00
C LEU A 702 3.56 11.79 4.29
N PRO A 703 3.25 12.43 3.15
CA PRO A 703 1.96 12.21 2.47
C PRO A 703 1.71 10.73 2.12
N TYR A 704 2.76 9.97 1.82
CA TYR A 704 2.64 8.53 1.54
C TYR A 704 2.43 7.70 2.81
N LEU A 705 3.00 8.11 3.95
CA LEU A 705 2.69 7.47 5.24
C LEU A 705 1.22 7.71 5.63
N LEU A 706 0.72 8.94 5.51
CA LEU A 706 -0.68 9.26 5.80
C LEU A 706 -1.62 8.48 4.88
N ARG A 707 -1.29 8.37 3.60
CA ARG A 707 -2.03 7.54 2.64
C ARG A 707 -2.13 6.08 3.08
N GLU A 708 -1.05 5.51 3.61
CA GLU A 708 -1.10 4.15 4.16
C GLU A 708 -1.96 4.05 5.43
N VAL A 709 -1.86 5.03 6.35
CA VAL A 709 -2.66 5.06 7.59
C VAL A 709 -4.16 5.14 7.28
N PHE A 710 -4.54 5.92 6.27
CA PHE A 710 -5.93 6.09 5.84
C PHE A 710 -6.36 5.10 4.75
N GLY A 711 -5.48 4.19 4.31
CA GLY A 711 -5.77 3.21 3.25
C GLY A 711 -6.17 3.86 1.92
N VAL A 712 -5.48 4.93 1.50
CA VAL A 712 -5.78 5.71 0.28
C VAL A 712 -4.71 5.44 -0.79
N HIS A 713 -5.10 4.77 -1.89
CA HIS A 713 -4.19 4.34 -2.97
C HIS A 713 -4.76 4.67 -4.37
N PRO A 714 -4.83 5.95 -4.76
CA PRO A 714 -5.38 6.34 -6.07
C PRO A 714 -4.50 5.81 -7.21
N HIS A 715 -5.12 5.25 -8.25
CA HIS A 715 -4.39 4.72 -9.42
C HIS A 715 -3.65 5.79 -10.25
N ARG A 716 -3.94 7.07 -10.02
CA ARG A 716 -3.34 8.22 -10.73
C ARG A 716 -2.17 8.85 -9.98
N ASP A 717 -1.88 8.38 -8.77
CA ASP A 717 -0.78 8.92 -7.99
C ASP A 717 0.58 8.62 -8.64
N PRO A 718 1.62 9.44 -8.38
CA PRO A 718 2.95 9.22 -8.91
C PRO A 718 3.58 7.89 -8.53
N LEU A 719 3.18 7.35 -7.38
CA LEU A 719 3.65 6.07 -6.85
C LEU A 719 2.45 5.17 -6.55
N LEU A 720 2.62 3.87 -6.76
CA LEU A 720 1.70 2.81 -6.38
C LEU A 720 2.22 2.11 -5.14
N HIS A 721 1.32 1.73 -4.22
CA HIS A 721 1.69 0.92 -3.07
C HIS A 721 1.69 -0.56 -3.47
N VAL A 722 2.88 -1.11 -3.69
CA VAL A 722 3.10 -2.46 -4.20
C VAL A 722 3.44 -3.41 -3.04
N THR A 723 2.75 -4.54 -3.00
CA THR A 723 2.81 -5.55 -1.93
C THR A 723 2.83 -6.96 -2.50
N ASP A 724 2.74 -7.97 -1.64
CA ASP A 724 2.83 -9.38 -2.01
C ASP A 724 1.95 -9.76 -3.21
N GLY A 725 2.46 -10.55 -4.15
CA GLY A 725 1.71 -11.01 -5.31
C GLY A 725 0.50 -11.87 -4.94
N GLY A 726 0.54 -12.57 -3.79
CA GLY A 726 -0.57 -13.39 -3.28
C GLY A 726 -1.82 -12.60 -2.90
N HIS A 727 -1.71 -11.27 -2.77
CA HIS A 727 -2.87 -10.40 -2.62
C HIS A 727 -3.72 -10.28 -3.91
N TYR A 728 -3.16 -10.63 -5.06
CA TYR A 728 -3.85 -10.74 -6.34
C TYR A 728 -3.96 -12.22 -6.77
N ASP A 729 -2.83 -12.88 -7.03
CA ASP A 729 -2.74 -14.30 -7.39
C ASP A 729 -1.55 -14.95 -6.66
N ASN A 730 -1.81 -15.90 -5.75
CA ASN A 730 -0.76 -16.54 -4.96
C ASN A 730 0.01 -17.64 -5.71
N LEU A 731 -0.50 -18.14 -6.84
CA LEU A 731 0.18 -19.19 -7.63
C LEU A 731 1.06 -18.59 -8.72
N GLY A 732 0.73 -17.40 -9.22
CA GLY A 732 1.37 -16.79 -10.38
C GLY A 732 0.85 -17.33 -11.72
N LEU A 733 -0.23 -18.12 -11.69
CA LEU A 733 -0.88 -18.69 -12.87
C LEU A 733 -1.46 -17.62 -13.79
N VAL A 734 -2.07 -16.58 -13.23
CA VAL A 734 -2.72 -15.52 -14.01
C VAL A 734 -1.69 -14.83 -14.92
N GLU A 735 -0.45 -14.67 -14.47
CA GLU A 735 0.61 -14.05 -15.27
C GLU A 735 1.19 -14.97 -16.36
N LEU A 736 1.16 -16.30 -16.18
CA LEU A 736 1.50 -17.25 -17.24
C LEU A 736 0.38 -17.36 -18.28
N PHE A 737 -0.88 -17.39 -17.85
CA PHE A 737 -2.03 -17.31 -18.76
C PHE A 737 -2.01 -16.02 -19.57
N ARG A 738 -1.66 -14.89 -18.95
CA ARG A 738 -1.51 -13.60 -19.64
C ARG A 738 -0.44 -13.63 -20.73
N ARG A 739 0.58 -14.47 -20.57
CA ARG A 739 1.65 -14.74 -21.53
C ARG A 739 1.32 -15.86 -22.52
N ARG A 740 0.11 -16.42 -22.45
CA ARG A 740 -0.42 -17.45 -23.37
C ARG A 740 0.40 -18.74 -23.36
N CYS A 741 0.97 -19.12 -22.22
CA CYS A 741 1.69 -20.38 -22.09
C CYS A 741 0.76 -21.57 -22.40
N THR A 742 1.21 -22.47 -23.28
CA THR A 742 0.48 -23.69 -23.67
C THR A 742 0.89 -24.89 -22.82
N LEU A 743 1.99 -24.83 -22.09
CA LEU A 743 2.35 -25.83 -21.08
C LEU A 743 2.75 -25.13 -19.78
N ILE A 744 2.03 -25.40 -18.68
CA ILE A 744 2.27 -24.74 -17.39
C ILE A 744 2.53 -25.78 -16.30
N TYR A 745 3.68 -25.66 -15.63
CA TYR A 745 3.98 -26.35 -14.38
C TYR A 745 3.80 -25.40 -13.20
N CYS A 746 2.84 -25.68 -12.33
CA CYS A 746 2.56 -24.89 -11.14
C CYS A 746 3.00 -25.64 -9.88
N VAL A 747 4.00 -25.10 -9.18
CA VAL A 747 4.40 -25.61 -7.86
C VAL A 747 3.58 -24.92 -6.78
N ASP A 748 2.55 -25.62 -6.30
CA ASP A 748 1.63 -25.12 -5.28
C ASP A 748 2.07 -25.56 -3.88
N ALA A 749 2.67 -24.62 -3.16
CA ALA A 749 3.04 -24.71 -1.76
C ALA A 749 2.17 -23.75 -0.92
N SER A 750 0.97 -23.43 -1.39
CA SER A 750 0.01 -22.59 -0.68
C SER A 750 -0.42 -23.27 0.61
N ASN A 751 -0.60 -22.50 1.68
CA ASN A 751 -0.96 -23.02 3.00
C ASN A 751 -2.46 -23.30 3.13
N ASP A 752 -3.06 -23.90 2.10
CA ASP A 752 -4.49 -24.14 2.05
C ASP A 752 -4.89 -25.07 3.19
N ALA A 753 -5.96 -24.71 3.90
CA ALA A 753 -6.51 -25.58 4.92
C ALA A 753 -7.21 -26.75 4.22
N PRO A 754 -6.88 -28.01 4.56
CA PRO A 754 -7.63 -29.17 4.08
C PRO A 754 -9.15 -29.02 4.33
N PRO A 755 -10.02 -29.60 3.47
CA PRO A 755 -9.65 -30.53 2.42
C PRO A 755 -9.25 -29.86 1.10
N THR A 756 -9.80 -28.70 0.70
CA THR A 756 -9.76 -28.27 -0.71
C THR A 756 -8.58 -27.38 -1.14
N ALA A 757 -8.24 -27.44 -2.44
CA ALA A 757 -7.31 -26.51 -3.11
C ALA A 757 -7.89 -25.09 -3.33
N GLY A 758 -8.18 -24.38 -2.23
CA GLY A 758 -8.83 -23.07 -2.26
C GLY A 758 -8.04 -22.00 -3.04
N THR A 759 -6.71 -22.01 -2.98
CA THR A 759 -5.86 -21.05 -3.69
C THR A 759 -5.88 -21.29 -5.20
N LEU A 760 -5.88 -22.55 -5.66
CA LEU A 760 -6.04 -22.89 -7.07
C LEU A 760 -7.40 -22.45 -7.61
N ALA A 761 -8.48 -22.77 -6.90
CA ALA A 761 -9.84 -22.37 -7.30
C ALA A 761 -9.98 -20.85 -7.44
N GLN A 762 -9.37 -20.09 -6.53
CA GLN A 762 -9.33 -18.63 -6.61
C GLN A 762 -8.54 -18.12 -7.82
N ALA A 763 -7.37 -18.70 -8.12
CA ALA A 763 -6.56 -18.31 -9.26
C ALA A 763 -7.29 -18.58 -10.59
N LEU A 764 -7.95 -19.74 -10.73
CA LEU A 764 -8.73 -20.08 -11.92
C LEU A 764 -9.96 -19.17 -12.08
N THR A 765 -10.64 -18.83 -10.96
CA THR A 765 -11.77 -17.88 -10.98
C THR A 765 -11.31 -16.49 -11.42
N LEU A 766 -10.17 -16.02 -10.88
CA LEU A 766 -9.58 -14.75 -11.26
C LEU A 766 -9.16 -14.74 -12.74
N ALA A 767 -8.50 -15.81 -13.23
CA ALA A 767 -8.14 -15.95 -14.63
C ALA A 767 -9.36 -15.90 -15.56
N ARG A 768 -10.46 -16.56 -15.18
CA ARG A 768 -11.71 -16.50 -15.95
C ARG A 768 -12.30 -15.09 -16.01
N HIS A 769 -12.29 -14.35 -14.91
CA HIS A 769 -12.86 -13.01 -14.86
C HIS A 769 -11.99 -11.97 -15.57
N GLU A 770 -10.67 -12.03 -15.39
CA GLU A 770 -9.71 -11.03 -15.91
C GLU A 770 -9.27 -11.32 -17.34
N LEU A 771 -9.11 -12.60 -17.70
CA LEU A 771 -8.52 -13.03 -18.97
C LEU A 771 -9.48 -13.81 -19.87
N GLY A 772 -10.64 -14.24 -19.36
CA GLY A 772 -11.57 -15.11 -20.09
C GLY A 772 -11.10 -16.56 -20.21
N VAL A 773 -9.97 -16.94 -19.59
CA VAL A 773 -9.41 -18.29 -19.63
C VAL A 773 -10.30 -19.26 -18.88
N ARG A 774 -10.54 -20.42 -19.49
CA ARG A 774 -11.24 -21.54 -18.85
C ARG A 774 -10.29 -22.71 -18.72
N VAL A 775 -10.26 -23.33 -17.56
CA VAL A 775 -9.47 -24.54 -17.32
C VAL A 775 -10.42 -25.65 -16.93
N GLU A 776 -10.42 -26.71 -17.72
CA GLU A 776 -11.17 -27.94 -17.43
C GLU A 776 -10.22 -28.89 -16.70
N LEU A 777 -10.48 -29.12 -15.41
CA LEU A 777 -9.66 -30.02 -14.58
C LEU A 777 -10.10 -31.46 -14.84
N ASP A 778 -9.15 -32.37 -15.01
CA ASP A 778 -9.44 -33.78 -15.36
C ASP A 778 -10.07 -34.51 -14.16
N ASP A 779 -9.33 -34.63 -13.06
CA ASP A 779 -9.81 -35.15 -11.77
C ASP A 779 -9.06 -34.45 -10.62
N PRO A 780 -9.64 -33.42 -9.98
CA PRO A 780 -8.94 -32.64 -8.96
C PRO A 780 -8.95 -33.31 -7.57
N TRP A 781 -9.84 -34.26 -7.32
CA TRP A 781 -10.11 -34.84 -5.99
C TRP A 781 -9.01 -35.76 -5.43
N PRO A 782 -8.23 -36.51 -6.24
CA PRO A 782 -7.12 -37.33 -5.76
C PRO A 782 -6.03 -36.56 -5.00
N ALA A 783 -5.98 -35.23 -5.18
CA ALA A 783 -5.06 -34.33 -4.49
C ALA A 783 -5.58 -33.80 -3.15
N GLU A 784 -6.76 -34.22 -2.71
CA GLU A 784 -7.30 -33.84 -1.41
C GLU A 784 -6.93 -34.87 -0.31
N PRO A 785 -6.71 -34.45 0.95
CA PRO A 785 -6.34 -35.37 2.03
C PRO A 785 -7.46 -36.35 2.42
N GLY A 786 -7.07 -37.53 2.91
CA GLY A 786 -7.99 -38.54 3.43
C GLY A 786 -8.53 -39.50 2.37
N GLN A 787 -7.85 -39.61 1.22
CA GLN A 787 -8.23 -40.50 0.11
C GLN A 787 -7.57 -41.88 0.19
N VAL A 788 -6.76 -42.14 1.23
CA VAL A 788 -6.00 -43.38 1.36
C VAL A 788 -6.43 -44.12 2.62
N ASP A 789 -7.13 -45.24 2.45
CA ASP A 789 -7.68 -46.05 3.53
C ASP A 789 -6.61 -46.91 4.25
N HIS A 790 -5.57 -47.34 3.53
CA HIS A 790 -4.55 -48.24 4.09
C HIS A 790 -3.18 -47.99 3.46
N VAL A 791 -2.18 -47.78 4.32
CA VAL A 791 -0.76 -47.78 3.93
C VAL A 791 -0.05 -48.84 4.78
N PRO A 792 0.49 -49.91 4.18
CA PRO A 792 1.16 -50.98 4.90
C PRO A 792 2.29 -50.42 5.78
N GLY A 793 2.21 -50.65 7.11
CA GLY A 793 3.18 -50.16 8.09
C GLY A 793 2.97 -48.73 8.60
N ALA A 794 2.07 -47.93 8.01
CA ALA A 794 1.76 -46.57 8.48
C ALA A 794 0.50 -46.49 9.37
N GLU A 795 -0.22 -47.61 9.58
CA GLU A 795 -1.31 -47.71 10.56
C GLU A 795 -0.85 -47.33 11.98
N GLN A 796 0.42 -47.59 12.29
CA GLN A 796 1.06 -47.21 13.57
C GLN A 796 1.41 -45.72 13.66
N LEU A 797 1.40 -44.97 12.55
CA LEU A 797 1.88 -43.58 12.47
C LEU A 797 0.75 -42.53 12.40
N THR A 798 -0.52 -42.91 12.47
CA THR A 798 -1.68 -41.98 12.39
C THR A 798 -1.65 -41.03 11.17
N LEU A 799 -1.03 -41.47 10.06
CA LEU A 799 -0.84 -40.65 8.86
C LEU A 799 -1.94 -40.81 7.79
N ALA A 800 -2.69 -41.92 7.80
CA ALA A 800 -3.64 -42.28 6.72
C ALA A 800 -4.61 -41.15 6.37
N GLY A 801 -5.22 -40.49 7.37
CA GLY A 801 -6.13 -39.37 7.16
C GLY A 801 -5.50 -38.07 6.61
N ARG A 802 -4.17 -38.00 6.48
CA ARG A 802 -3.42 -36.86 5.92
C ARG A 802 -2.88 -37.13 4.52
N LEU A 803 -2.91 -38.37 4.05
CA LEU A 803 -2.38 -38.77 2.75
C LEU A 803 -3.40 -38.49 1.64
N THR A 804 -2.87 -38.06 0.50
CA THR A 804 -3.59 -37.91 -0.77
C THR A 804 -3.25 -39.08 -1.68
N ALA A 805 -4.12 -39.38 -2.64
CA ALA A 805 -3.86 -40.44 -3.63
C ALA A 805 -2.84 -39.99 -4.68
N SER A 806 -2.84 -38.70 -5.04
CA SER A 806 -1.87 -38.08 -5.95
C SER A 806 -1.52 -36.68 -5.46
N PRO A 807 -0.29 -36.18 -5.67
CA PRO A 807 0.01 -34.77 -5.42
C PRO A 807 -0.36 -33.85 -6.59
N LEU A 808 -0.93 -34.39 -7.68
CA LEU A 808 -1.12 -33.65 -8.92
C LEU A 808 -2.59 -33.32 -9.18
N ILE A 809 -2.81 -32.12 -9.74
CA ILE A 809 -4.05 -31.75 -10.40
C ILE A 809 -3.68 -31.33 -11.83
N THR A 810 -4.30 -31.95 -12.83
CA THR A 810 -4.08 -31.63 -14.23
C THR A 810 -5.35 -31.08 -14.89
N GLY A 811 -5.18 -30.33 -15.97
CA GLY A 811 -6.31 -29.83 -16.73
C GLY A 811 -5.93 -29.23 -18.07
N THR A 812 -6.94 -28.98 -18.89
CA THR A 812 -6.81 -28.40 -20.22
C THR A 812 -7.16 -26.92 -20.18
N ILE A 813 -6.30 -26.09 -20.77
CA ILE A 813 -6.41 -24.63 -20.81
C ILE A 813 -7.07 -24.23 -22.13
N HIS A 814 -8.15 -23.46 -22.04
CA HIS A 814 -8.84 -22.87 -23.18
C HIS A 814 -8.71 -21.34 -23.11
N TYR A 815 -8.04 -20.77 -24.11
CA TYR A 815 -7.92 -19.33 -24.28
C TYR A 815 -9.10 -18.76 -25.05
N PRO A 816 -9.58 -17.55 -24.71
CA PRO A 816 -10.62 -16.91 -25.49
C PRO A 816 -10.06 -16.28 -26.77
N PRO A 817 -10.89 -15.96 -27.78
CA PRO A 817 -10.47 -15.29 -29.01
C PRO A 817 -9.73 -13.96 -28.75
N GLU A 818 -10.07 -13.24 -27.68
CA GLU A 818 -9.41 -12.00 -27.28
C GLU A 818 -7.93 -12.17 -26.89
N SER A 819 -7.47 -13.40 -26.65
CA SER A 819 -6.04 -13.70 -26.52
C SER A 819 -5.29 -13.46 -27.84
N GLY A 820 -5.96 -13.50 -28.98
CA GLY A 820 -5.34 -13.40 -30.30
C GLY A 820 -4.66 -14.69 -30.76
N LEU A 821 -4.77 -15.79 -29.99
CA LEU A 821 -4.35 -17.11 -30.44
C LEU A 821 -5.31 -17.66 -31.50
N ALA A 822 -4.83 -18.58 -32.34
CA ALA A 822 -5.71 -19.36 -33.21
C ALA A 822 -6.70 -20.21 -32.38
N ALA A 823 -7.91 -20.42 -32.91
CA ALA A 823 -9.03 -21.04 -32.16
C ALA A 823 -8.73 -22.47 -31.67
N GLU A 824 -7.86 -23.19 -32.37
CA GLU A 824 -7.47 -24.57 -32.07
C GLU A 824 -6.48 -24.66 -30.89
N VAL A 825 -5.81 -23.55 -30.54
CA VAL A 825 -4.72 -23.55 -29.57
C VAL A 825 -5.26 -23.80 -28.17
N THR A 826 -4.86 -24.93 -27.61
CA THR A 826 -5.14 -25.34 -26.23
C THR A 826 -3.85 -25.54 -25.48
N GLY A 827 -3.91 -25.44 -24.15
CA GLY A 827 -2.76 -25.70 -23.29
C GLY A 827 -3.00 -26.79 -22.27
N ARG A 828 -1.93 -27.20 -21.59
CA ARG A 828 -1.93 -28.15 -20.49
C ARG A 828 -1.47 -27.49 -19.20
N LEU A 829 -2.22 -27.69 -18.12
CA LEU A 829 -1.87 -27.29 -16.77
C LEU A 829 -1.51 -28.52 -15.95
N VAL A 830 -0.35 -28.47 -15.28
CA VAL A 830 0.11 -29.46 -14.30
C VAL A 830 0.38 -28.76 -12.97
N VAL A 831 -0.48 -28.97 -11.97
CA VAL A 831 -0.32 -28.39 -10.62
C VAL A 831 0.23 -29.46 -9.69
N ALA A 832 1.43 -29.23 -9.15
CA ALA A 832 2.08 -30.06 -8.16
C ALA A 832 1.86 -29.47 -6.76
N ARG A 833 0.99 -30.09 -5.96
CA ARG A 833 0.64 -29.62 -4.62
C ARG A 833 1.57 -30.19 -3.56
N ALA A 834 1.96 -29.35 -2.61
CA ALA A 834 2.76 -29.73 -1.44
C ALA A 834 1.92 -30.51 -0.41
N VAL A 835 1.53 -31.73 -0.76
CA VAL A 835 0.72 -32.65 0.05
C VAL A 835 1.46 -33.95 0.32
N LEU A 836 1.02 -34.71 1.33
CA LEU A 836 1.62 -36.01 1.66
C LEU A 836 0.98 -37.11 0.83
N PHE A 837 1.78 -38.02 0.25
CA PHE A 837 1.30 -39.16 -0.53
C PHE A 837 2.11 -40.44 -0.22
N PRO A 838 1.59 -41.65 -0.49
CA PRO A 838 2.19 -42.91 -0.03
C PRO A 838 3.63 -43.16 -0.49
N GLU A 839 4.00 -42.70 -1.70
CA GLU A 839 5.32 -42.94 -2.30
C GLU A 839 6.43 -42.01 -1.77
N LEU A 840 6.14 -41.22 -0.73
CA LEU A 840 7.16 -40.42 -0.06
C LEU A 840 8.18 -41.30 0.69
N PRO A 841 9.45 -40.90 0.76
CA PRO A 841 10.48 -41.65 1.48
C PRO A 841 10.14 -41.85 2.96
N TYR A 842 10.61 -42.97 3.54
CA TYR A 842 10.43 -43.29 4.96
C TYR A 842 10.86 -42.14 5.88
N GLN A 843 11.97 -41.47 5.58
CA GLN A 843 12.49 -40.36 6.38
C GLN A 843 11.49 -39.19 6.43
N LEU A 844 10.83 -38.90 5.30
CA LEU A 844 9.88 -37.81 5.19
C LEU A 844 8.53 -38.16 5.84
N LEU A 845 8.06 -39.40 5.66
CA LEU A 845 6.88 -39.91 6.36
C LEU A 845 7.09 -39.94 7.88
N SER A 846 8.26 -40.37 8.34
CA SER A 846 8.65 -40.33 9.75
C SER A 846 8.69 -38.89 10.27
N TYR A 847 9.27 -37.95 9.52
CA TYR A 847 9.24 -36.52 9.86
C TYR A 847 7.80 -36.01 10.01
N ALA A 848 6.92 -36.33 9.05
CA ALA A 848 5.51 -35.93 9.05
C ALA A 848 4.72 -36.52 10.23
N ALA A 849 5.05 -37.75 10.67
CA ALA A 849 4.44 -38.38 11.85
C ALA A 849 4.76 -37.62 13.14
N HIS A 850 5.99 -37.09 13.27
CA HIS A 850 6.44 -36.34 14.44
C HIS A 850 6.11 -34.84 14.38
N HIS A 851 5.74 -34.32 13.20
CA HIS A 851 5.40 -32.91 12.97
C HIS A 851 3.99 -32.79 12.35
N PRO A 852 2.94 -32.71 13.17
CA PRO A 852 1.55 -32.64 12.70
C PRO A 852 1.26 -31.44 11.81
N GLU A 853 1.97 -30.31 11.98
CA GLU A 853 1.78 -29.14 11.14
C GLU A 853 2.31 -29.33 9.71
N PHE A 854 3.30 -30.19 9.48
CA PHE A 854 3.88 -30.43 8.15
C PHE A 854 2.86 -31.07 7.19
N PRO A 855 2.73 -30.67 5.91
CA PRO A 855 3.42 -29.59 5.20
C PRO A 855 2.68 -28.23 5.24
N ASN A 856 1.78 -28.03 6.20
CA ASN A 856 0.91 -26.86 6.35
C ASN A 856 1.39 -25.88 7.45
N ASP A 857 2.71 -25.78 7.66
CA ASP A 857 3.29 -24.81 8.59
C ASP A 857 2.89 -23.38 8.20
N SER A 858 2.45 -22.57 9.18
CA SER A 858 1.95 -21.21 8.91
C SER A 858 2.96 -20.36 8.12
N THR A 859 2.46 -19.59 7.15
CA THR A 859 3.27 -18.59 6.42
C THR A 859 3.86 -17.50 7.33
N GLY A 860 3.37 -17.36 8.57
CA GLY A 860 3.97 -16.49 9.58
C GLY A 860 5.24 -17.06 10.22
N ASP A 861 5.51 -18.36 10.08
CA ASP A 861 6.73 -18.99 10.56
C ASP A 861 7.84 -18.86 9.51
N GLN A 862 8.79 -17.99 9.80
CA GLN A 862 9.95 -17.71 8.96
C GLN A 862 11.26 -18.21 9.59
N TRP A 863 11.19 -19.03 10.66
CA TRP A 863 12.36 -19.57 11.37
C TRP A 863 12.52 -21.05 11.10
N PHE A 864 12.97 -21.40 9.90
CA PHE A 864 13.24 -22.79 9.56
C PHE A 864 14.61 -23.22 10.10
N ASP A 865 14.67 -24.40 10.72
CA ASP A 865 15.91 -25.11 10.98
C ASP A 865 16.28 -26.00 9.78
N ASP A 866 17.41 -26.69 9.86
CA ASP A 866 17.88 -27.57 8.77
C ASP A 866 16.93 -28.74 8.51
N ALA A 867 16.35 -29.32 9.56
CA ALA A 867 15.44 -30.47 9.43
C ALA A 867 14.17 -30.08 8.68
N LYS A 868 13.55 -28.95 9.07
CA LYS A 868 12.36 -28.42 8.42
C LYS A 868 12.62 -27.99 6.98
N PHE A 869 13.70 -27.25 6.74
CA PHE A 869 14.09 -26.86 5.37
C PHE A 869 14.29 -28.08 4.48
N SER A 870 15.03 -29.08 4.98
CA SER A 870 15.33 -30.30 4.22
C SER A 870 14.07 -31.13 3.95
N ALA A 871 13.14 -31.21 4.90
CA ALA A 871 11.87 -31.91 4.70
C ALA A 871 11.00 -31.26 3.60
N TYR A 872 10.89 -29.92 3.59
CA TYR A 872 10.14 -29.22 2.54
C TYR A 872 10.83 -29.27 1.17
N ALA A 873 12.17 -29.17 1.13
CA ALA A 873 12.92 -29.35 -0.12
C ALA A 873 12.77 -30.78 -0.67
N GLU A 874 12.81 -31.80 0.20
CA GLU A 874 12.56 -33.18 -0.21
C GLU A 874 11.14 -33.39 -0.73
N LEU A 875 10.13 -32.84 -0.03
CA LEU A 875 8.75 -32.87 -0.52
C LEU A 875 8.63 -32.23 -1.91
N GLY A 876 9.25 -31.05 -2.09
CA GLY A 876 9.37 -30.37 -3.36
C GLY A 876 9.93 -31.26 -4.47
N ARG A 877 11.04 -31.95 -4.20
CA ARG A 877 11.63 -32.88 -5.18
C ARG A 877 10.67 -33.98 -5.58
N ARG A 878 9.95 -34.57 -4.64
CA ARG A 878 9.01 -35.69 -4.91
C ARG A 878 7.81 -35.24 -5.73
N ILE A 879 7.22 -34.10 -5.41
CA ILE A 879 6.09 -33.56 -6.20
C ILE A 879 6.55 -33.10 -7.59
N GLY A 880 7.76 -32.54 -7.71
CA GLY A 880 8.35 -32.16 -8.99
C GLY A 880 8.62 -33.37 -9.88
N ALA A 881 9.10 -34.47 -9.32
CA ALA A 881 9.30 -35.72 -10.05
C ALA A 881 7.98 -36.29 -10.58
N LYS A 882 6.91 -36.28 -9.77
CA LYS A 882 5.57 -36.67 -10.23
C LYS A 882 5.04 -35.75 -11.33
N ALA A 883 5.23 -34.44 -11.20
CA ALA A 883 4.78 -33.47 -12.19
C ALA A 883 5.46 -33.66 -13.55
N ARG A 884 6.75 -34.01 -13.55
CA ARG A 884 7.52 -34.35 -14.74
C ARG A 884 6.94 -35.57 -15.49
N GLU A 885 6.48 -36.58 -14.76
CA GLU A 885 5.89 -37.78 -15.36
C GLU A 885 4.54 -37.48 -16.05
N ALA A 886 3.75 -36.55 -15.48
CA ALA A 886 2.39 -36.25 -15.93
C ALA A 886 2.30 -35.38 -17.20
N ALA A 887 3.40 -34.77 -17.63
CA ALA A 887 3.42 -33.86 -18.78
C ALA A 887 3.77 -34.53 -20.12
N ARG A 888 3.94 -35.87 -20.15
CA ARG A 888 4.14 -36.59 -21.41
C ARG A 888 2.87 -36.52 -22.27
N PRO A 889 2.98 -36.25 -23.58
CA PRO A 889 1.83 -36.00 -24.45
C PRO A 889 0.91 -37.22 -24.57
N LEU A 890 -0.40 -36.96 -24.64
CA LEU A 890 -1.48 -37.90 -25.02
C LEU A 890 -1.47 -38.26 -26.52
N VAL A 891 -0.32 -38.17 -27.19
CA VAL A 891 -0.20 -38.66 -28.57
C VAL A 891 0.11 -40.14 -28.46
N GLU A 892 -0.90 -40.99 -28.66
CA GLU A 892 -0.67 -42.40 -28.95
C GLU A 892 0.31 -42.48 -30.13
N PRO A 893 1.38 -43.29 -30.05
CA PRO A 893 2.19 -43.56 -31.22
C PRO A 893 1.26 -44.11 -32.29
N SER A 894 1.24 -43.47 -33.47
CA SER A 894 0.48 -43.96 -34.61
C SER A 894 0.78 -45.45 -34.80
N PRO A 895 -0.23 -46.31 -35.00
CA PRO A 895 0.01 -47.73 -35.20
C PRO A 895 0.98 -47.89 -36.37
N GLU A 896 2.09 -48.62 -36.13
CA GLU A 896 3.04 -48.98 -37.18
C GLU A 896 2.28 -49.47 -38.41
N PRO A 897 2.65 -49.05 -39.63
CA PRO A 897 2.04 -49.59 -40.83
C PRO A 897 2.33 -51.09 -40.83
N ALA A 898 1.26 -51.88 -40.70
CA ALA A 898 1.33 -53.33 -40.77
C ALA A 898 2.13 -53.73 -42.01
N LEU A 899 3.29 -54.34 -41.79
CA LEU A 899 4.10 -54.96 -42.82
C LEU A 899 3.24 -56.01 -43.51
N ALA A 900 2.73 -55.65 -44.68
CA ALA A 900 2.18 -56.60 -45.63
C ALA A 900 3.34 -57.46 -46.14
N THR A 901 3.32 -58.73 -45.80
CA THR A 901 4.10 -59.78 -46.46
C THR A 901 3.19 -60.99 -46.68
N PRO A 902 3.40 -61.71 -47.80
CA PRO A 902 2.34 -62.16 -48.72
C PRO A 902 1.50 -63.34 -48.26
#